data_AF-A0A2A3YQJ1-F1
#
_entry.id   AF-A0A2A3YQJ1-F1
#
_cell.length_a   1.000
_cell.length_b   1.000
_cell.length_c   1.000
_cell.angle_alpha   90.00
_cell.angle_beta   90.00
_cell.angle_gamma   90.00
#
_symmetry.space_group_name_H-M   'P 1'
#
loop_
_entity.id
_entity.type
_entity.pdbx_description
1 polymer ?
#
loop_
_entity_poly.entity_id
_entity_poly.type
_entity_poly.pdbx_seq_one_letter_code
_entity_poly.pdbx_strand_id
1 'polypeptide(L)'
;MRGSLEVSEWTARAVADSARRIVPVNHGSWVLGRAQTSIRERTVRLGAVDSSSIDPAILWHYGSDRARGRHAHGFTFLADWLGAAPQLDADEAAALAVLLLEMVQAWDKHFGQRRESAVEMAFHDETTAQRLLGVVGSLDRLTLTGQQRDYLTKFARRTASVLAEPGFYGGVNNHGMFQDLALLTWSTLSAGADDALGAHAWELASGRLHTYFSTCFTPEGVHVENTPTYHLMVARYLPILNELFTRAGSPAAELYAKLLPGAADYAVHCVTPEARYPPVSDTHRRRLDTAQNLETFRGGEFEYAVTGGLRGTRPAARTIAFPDSGYALTRSAWGDPNATFVHFSCAYNADYHKHSDEQSVYLRSGGRDLLCEAGPYGYNWRDPFTKYAYSSAAHNSLVVGGTGLPRTEPTHERNAASSPLSRLEVEIAEGDQLDATGTTRRYRGRIWRRRLRVLHGAEAPETRLTITDSIRSVVGPEHLQLLWHIGPGLRVELQTTGAEVFDGATKVMEIEFHSDVELTLEVVEGVEAPNIQGWHFPDFGQRVPAPVIVVDVLTTDLALTTEVRLSAFAWNQSSTVAVDEHPDPLDELVVGGRKISTWASSPGSSDQSVLLLCGYAEEVHRERFVAELLKSEHAVHYVPNIAALTTAGQSPSGSPSESVLEKIARAVAGHIRSRAMRGVHVIVATVGEGFGPGVIAALATGAPLIALDPELPFPGGDPRADRLEARIADLIADCPDADMEVLASVEATHGIVRSVQAFGPSVQTYPALGGLLRADVEDAFSGMLLNALEVRKGAAMKYLALYDRRAREFIVELPNAAGAEVSVRVFRGKELVLAMPYKVGVSHRLPYSGTVGPHRLRIYVRGPQFSQPEIFTSTAVRVR
;
A
#
# COMPACT_ATOMS: atom_id res chain seq x y z
N MET A 1 32.38 24.82 41.06
CA MET A 1 32.93 23.71 40.25
C MET A 1 32.03 22.47 40.19
N ARG A 2 31.29 22.07 41.25
CA ARG A 2 30.34 20.93 41.14
C ARG A 2 29.16 21.19 40.20
N GLY A 3 28.56 22.38 40.23
CA GLY A 3 27.43 22.72 39.35
C GLY A 3 27.76 22.88 37.86
N SER A 4 29.01 23.14 37.46
CA SER A 4 29.38 23.26 36.04
C SER A 4 29.64 21.91 35.38
N LEU A 5 30.13 20.92 36.15
CA LEU A 5 30.36 19.55 35.68
C LEU A 5 29.04 18.79 35.52
N GLU A 6 28.12 18.90 36.48
CA GLU A 6 26.78 18.29 36.40
C GLU A 6 25.96 18.84 35.22
N VAL A 7 26.06 20.15 34.95
CA VAL A 7 25.37 20.78 33.79
C VAL A 7 25.99 20.30 32.48
N SER A 8 27.32 20.14 32.39
CA SER A 8 27.96 19.60 31.18
C SER A 8 27.63 18.13 30.93
N GLU A 9 27.57 17.29 31.97
CA GLU A 9 27.19 15.88 31.85
C GLU A 9 25.71 15.71 31.47
N TRP A 10 24.83 16.51 32.06
CA TRP A 10 23.41 16.52 31.71
C TRP A 10 23.20 16.94 30.25
N THR A 11 23.92 17.96 29.80
CA THR A 11 23.88 18.44 28.41
C THR A 11 24.39 17.37 27.45
N ALA A 12 25.53 16.74 27.75
CA ALA A 12 26.07 15.64 26.96
C ALA A 12 25.10 14.44 26.87
N ARG A 13 24.45 14.09 27.98
CA ARG A 13 23.43 13.03 28.01
C ARG A 13 22.20 13.39 27.17
N ALA A 14 21.74 14.63 27.27
CA ALA A 14 20.59 15.10 26.50
C ALA A 14 20.89 15.12 24.98
N VAL A 15 22.10 15.51 24.57
CA VAL A 15 22.53 15.43 23.16
C VAL A 15 22.61 13.98 22.69
N ALA A 16 23.15 13.08 23.52
CA ALA A 16 23.18 11.65 23.24
C ALA A 16 21.76 11.05 23.07
N ASP A 17 20.80 11.42 23.92
CA ASP A 17 19.41 10.97 23.79
C ASP A 17 18.78 11.38 22.45
N SER A 18 19.07 12.58 21.95
CA SER A 18 18.62 13.01 20.63
C SER A 18 19.29 12.21 19.50
N ALA A 19 20.61 11.98 19.60
CA ALA A 19 21.34 11.19 18.61
C ALA A 19 20.86 9.72 18.57
N ARG A 20 20.46 9.14 19.70
CA ARG A 20 19.88 7.78 19.76
C ARG A 20 18.63 7.62 18.92
N ARG A 21 17.87 8.69 18.69
CA ARG A 21 16.65 8.70 17.85
C ARG A 21 16.95 8.65 16.34
N ILE A 22 18.19 8.92 15.93
CA ILE A 22 18.64 8.77 14.53
C ILE A 22 18.91 7.30 14.21
N VAL A 23 19.29 6.50 15.21
CA VAL A 23 19.55 5.06 15.03
C VAL A 23 18.26 4.32 14.68
N PRO A 24 18.22 3.58 13.55
CA PRO A 24 17.04 2.78 13.19
C PRO A 24 16.78 1.66 14.20
N VAL A 25 15.58 1.64 14.78
CA VAL A 25 15.12 0.61 15.72
C VAL A 25 13.69 0.21 15.35
N ASN A 26 13.41 -1.09 15.28
CA ASN A 26 12.05 -1.58 15.08
C ASN A 26 11.38 -1.82 16.45
N HIS A 27 10.13 -1.38 16.60
CA HIS A 27 9.38 -1.49 17.86
C HIS A 27 8.20 -2.46 17.79
N GLY A 28 8.09 -3.25 16.72
CA GLY A 28 7.00 -4.23 16.56
C GLY A 28 7.12 -5.40 17.52
N SER A 29 5.99 -6.01 17.91
CA SER A 29 5.97 -7.18 18.82
C SER A 29 6.74 -8.38 18.30
N TRP A 30 7.01 -8.44 16.99
CA TRP A 30 7.76 -9.51 16.33
C TRP A 30 9.28 -9.44 16.51
N VAL A 31 9.84 -8.31 16.98
CA VAL A 31 11.30 -8.12 17.00
C VAL A 31 12.01 -9.10 17.93
N LEU A 32 11.41 -9.41 19.09
CA LEU A 32 11.95 -10.40 20.04
C LEU A 32 12.04 -11.79 19.39
N GLY A 33 10.94 -12.26 18.80
CA GLY A 33 10.91 -13.56 18.12
C GLY A 33 11.91 -13.64 16.96
N ARG A 34 12.12 -12.54 16.23
CA ARG A 34 13.15 -12.48 15.18
C ARG A 34 14.57 -12.56 15.72
N ALA A 35 14.89 -11.83 16.80
CA ALA A 35 16.20 -11.91 17.43
C ALA A 35 16.48 -13.33 17.98
N GLN A 36 15.51 -13.94 18.65
CA GLN A 36 15.61 -15.32 19.14
C GLN A 36 15.78 -16.33 17.99
N THR A 37 15.07 -16.12 16.88
CA THR A 37 15.25 -16.94 15.66
C THR A 37 16.65 -16.76 15.09
N SER A 38 17.19 -15.54 15.05
CA SER A 38 18.57 -15.30 14.64
C SER A 38 19.59 -16.06 15.50
N ILE A 39 19.38 -16.09 16.81
CA ILE A 39 20.24 -16.82 17.75
C ILE A 39 20.14 -18.34 17.51
N ARG A 40 18.93 -18.89 17.47
CA ARG A 40 18.70 -20.35 17.37
C ARG A 40 19.03 -20.92 15.99
N GLU A 41 18.56 -20.27 14.93
CA GLU A 41 18.63 -20.78 13.56
C GLU A 41 19.81 -20.22 12.77
N ARG A 42 20.53 -19.24 13.33
CA ARG A 42 21.67 -18.58 12.67
C ARG A 42 21.24 -17.98 11.31
N THR A 43 20.13 -17.22 11.34
CA THR A 43 19.56 -16.52 10.17
C THR A 43 19.27 -15.05 10.45
N VAL A 44 19.28 -14.21 9.42
CA VAL A 44 18.87 -12.79 9.50
C VAL A 44 17.80 -12.45 8.47
N ARG A 45 16.91 -11.52 8.81
CA ARG A 45 15.90 -10.98 7.89
C ARG A 45 16.52 -9.92 6.98
N LEU A 46 16.32 -10.06 5.67
CA LEU A 46 16.76 -9.10 4.66
C LEU A 46 15.53 -8.39 4.08
N GLY A 47 14.95 -7.47 4.86
CA GLY A 47 13.69 -6.80 4.49
C GLY A 47 12.45 -7.50 5.04
N ALA A 48 11.29 -7.29 4.39
CA ALA A 48 9.99 -7.68 4.93
C ALA A 48 9.73 -9.18 4.91
N VAL A 49 10.07 -9.88 3.83
CA VAL A 49 9.70 -11.29 3.58
C VAL A 49 10.89 -12.24 3.50
N ASP A 50 12.09 -11.73 3.20
CA ASP A 50 13.27 -12.55 2.95
C ASP A 50 14.08 -12.79 4.23
N SER A 51 14.62 -14.01 4.35
CA SER A 51 15.62 -14.38 5.35
C SER A 51 16.82 -15.04 4.69
N SER A 52 17.98 -14.94 5.32
CA SER A 52 19.22 -15.54 4.85
C SER A 52 19.93 -16.20 6.02
N SER A 53 20.58 -17.34 5.76
CA SER A 53 21.60 -17.85 6.67
C SER A 53 22.68 -16.79 6.86
N ILE A 54 23.24 -16.71 8.07
CA ILE A 54 24.38 -15.84 8.40
C ILE A 54 25.72 -16.41 7.91
N ASP A 55 25.73 -17.62 7.33
CA ASP A 55 26.93 -18.21 6.74
C ASP A 55 27.58 -17.17 5.81
N PRO A 56 28.85 -16.78 6.04
CA PRO A 56 29.53 -15.79 5.20
C PRO A 56 29.55 -16.16 3.71
N ALA A 57 29.55 -17.46 3.38
CA ALA A 57 29.48 -17.94 2.01
C ALA A 57 28.11 -17.69 1.35
N ILE A 58 27.06 -17.40 2.15
CA ILE A 58 25.70 -17.16 1.69
C ILE A 58 25.36 -15.67 1.81
N LEU A 59 25.46 -15.11 3.02
CA LEU A 59 24.93 -13.78 3.36
C LEU A 59 25.53 -12.65 2.52
N TRP A 60 26.80 -12.77 2.13
CA TRP A 60 27.54 -11.69 1.49
C TRP A 60 27.56 -11.76 -0.04
N HIS A 61 26.94 -12.76 -0.66
CA HIS A 61 27.08 -13.03 -2.10
C HIS A 61 25.97 -12.40 -2.96
N TYR A 62 25.20 -11.46 -2.42
CA TYR A 62 24.13 -10.75 -3.14
C TYR A 62 24.63 -9.63 -4.08
N GLY A 63 25.89 -9.65 -4.52
CA GLY A 63 26.51 -8.54 -5.26
C GLY A 63 25.80 -8.13 -6.55
N SER A 64 25.04 -9.03 -7.20
CA SER A 64 24.23 -8.73 -8.40
C SER A 64 22.77 -8.38 -8.11
N ASP A 65 22.28 -8.66 -6.89
CA ASP A 65 20.95 -8.30 -6.42
C ASP A 65 21.07 -7.08 -5.51
N ARG A 66 20.95 -5.89 -6.11
CA ARG A 66 21.14 -4.61 -5.42
C ARG A 66 20.23 -4.46 -4.19
N ALA A 67 18.99 -4.96 -4.24
CA ALA A 67 18.04 -4.83 -3.14
C ALA A 67 18.47 -5.69 -1.93
N ARG A 68 18.79 -6.96 -2.18
CA ARG A 68 19.29 -7.85 -1.11
C ARG A 68 20.67 -7.43 -0.63
N GLY A 69 21.55 -7.03 -1.55
CA GLY A 69 22.88 -6.51 -1.24
C GLY A 69 22.83 -5.29 -0.33
N ARG A 70 21.90 -4.38 -0.57
CA ARG A 70 21.64 -3.22 0.31
C ARG A 70 21.28 -3.66 1.73
N HIS A 71 20.34 -4.60 1.89
CA HIS A 71 19.94 -5.07 3.22
C HIS A 71 21.05 -5.82 3.96
N ALA A 72 21.74 -6.71 3.24
CA ALA A 72 22.80 -7.54 3.78
C ALA A 72 24.01 -6.69 4.15
N HIS A 73 24.56 -5.92 3.21
CA HIS A 73 25.73 -5.10 3.48
C HIS A 73 25.41 -3.85 4.30
N GLY A 74 24.19 -3.34 4.31
CA GLY A 74 23.79 -2.25 5.22
C GLY A 74 23.58 -2.70 6.68
N PHE A 75 23.66 -3.99 6.97
CA PHE A 75 23.32 -4.59 8.27
C PHE A 75 21.93 -4.18 8.78
N THR A 76 20.96 -4.04 7.86
CA THR A 76 19.62 -3.52 8.19
C THR A 76 18.85 -4.43 9.17
N PHE A 77 19.21 -5.71 9.25
CA PHE A 77 18.70 -6.65 10.25
C PHE A 77 18.99 -6.24 11.69
N LEU A 78 19.99 -5.39 11.94
CA LEU A 78 20.30 -4.90 13.28
C LEU A 78 19.15 -4.09 13.88
N ALA A 79 18.30 -3.45 13.07
CA ALA A 79 17.15 -2.70 13.59
C ALA A 79 16.17 -3.58 14.39
N ASP A 80 15.97 -4.84 13.99
CA ASP A 80 15.17 -5.82 14.75
C ASP A 80 15.88 -6.22 16.05
N TRP A 81 17.18 -6.46 15.99
CA TRP A 81 17.98 -6.85 17.16
C TRP A 81 18.07 -5.76 18.22
N LEU A 82 18.25 -4.50 17.80
CA LEU A 82 18.27 -3.34 18.69
C LEU A 82 16.90 -3.12 19.35
N GLY A 83 15.81 -3.42 18.65
CA GLY A 83 14.44 -3.35 19.19
C GLY A 83 14.14 -4.46 20.20
N ALA A 84 14.71 -5.64 19.99
CA ALA A 84 14.61 -6.77 20.90
C ALA A 84 15.46 -6.61 22.16
N ALA A 85 16.58 -5.88 22.09
CA ALA A 85 17.58 -5.79 23.15
C ALA A 85 17.03 -5.56 24.58
N PRO A 86 16.04 -4.67 24.81
CA PRO A 86 15.49 -4.46 26.16
C PRO A 86 14.68 -5.65 26.71
N GLN A 87 14.34 -6.63 25.87
CA GLN A 87 13.46 -7.75 26.17
C GLN A 87 14.21 -9.09 26.27
N LEU A 88 15.50 -9.13 25.92
CA LEU A 88 16.32 -10.34 25.96
C LEU A 88 16.78 -10.63 27.39
N ASP A 89 16.84 -11.90 27.76
CA ASP A 89 17.53 -12.31 28.97
C ASP A 89 19.07 -12.21 28.82
N ALA A 90 19.81 -12.47 29.90
CA ALA A 90 21.27 -12.33 29.90
C ALA A 90 21.98 -13.30 28.94
N ASP A 91 21.46 -14.52 28.78
CA ASP A 91 22.06 -15.54 27.91
C ASP A 91 21.74 -15.24 26.44
N GLU A 92 20.51 -14.82 26.15
CA GLU A 92 20.09 -14.38 24.82
C GLU A 92 20.85 -13.12 24.39
N ALA A 93 21.02 -12.13 25.28
CA ALA A 93 21.79 -10.93 25.00
C ALA A 93 23.26 -11.26 24.73
N ALA A 94 23.86 -12.17 25.51
CA ALA A 94 25.23 -12.63 25.28
C ALA A 94 25.38 -13.39 23.96
N ALA A 95 24.42 -14.27 23.62
CA ALA A 95 24.41 -15.02 22.37
C ALA A 95 24.26 -14.09 21.15
N LEU A 96 23.40 -13.07 21.25
CA LEU A 96 23.23 -12.07 20.20
C LEU A 96 24.49 -11.21 20.01
N ALA A 97 25.18 -10.85 21.09
CA ALA A 97 26.45 -10.13 21.04
C ALA A 97 27.57 -10.95 20.36
N VAL A 98 27.63 -12.26 20.64
CA VAL A 98 28.54 -13.19 19.95
C VAL A 98 28.23 -13.24 18.46
N LEU A 99 26.95 -13.43 18.12
CA LEU A 99 26.47 -13.50 16.75
C LEU A 99 26.80 -12.22 15.95
N LEU A 100 26.57 -11.04 16.55
CA LEU A 100 26.95 -9.76 15.97
C LEU A 100 28.45 -9.71 15.66
N LEU A 101 29.29 -10.05 16.65
CA LEU A 101 30.74 -9.99 16.47
C LEU A 101 31.22 -10.94 15.36
N GLU A 102 30.70 -12.17 15.31
CA GLU A 102 31.00 -13.15 14.26
C GLU A 102 30.71 -12.59 12.87
N MET A 103 29.53 -11.97 12.70
CA MET A 103 29.10 -11.43 11.42
C MET A 103 29.94 -10.21 11.00
N VAL A 104 30.21 -9.28 11.93
CA VAL A 104 31.05 -8.11 11.65
C VAL A 104 32.47 -8.56 11.31
N GLN A 105 33.05 -9.51 12.04
CA GLN A 105 34.40 -10.03 11.77
C GLN A 105 34.48 -10.74 10.40
N ALA A 106 33.47 -11.54 10.07
CA ALA A 106 33.40 -12.20 8.77
C ALA A 106 33.32 -11.18 7.63
N TRP A 107 32.48 -10.15 7.78
CA TRP A 107 32.36 -9.10 6.78
C TRP A 107 33.64 -8.24 6.68
N ASP A 108 34.23 -7.85 7.81
CA ASP A 108 35.46 -7.02 7.85
C ASP A 108 36.64 -7.75 7.21
N LYS A 109 36.79 -9.05 7.48
CA LYS A 109 37.83 -9.89 6.87
C LYS A 109 37.67 -10.01 5.35
N HIS A 110 36.44 -10.10 4.87
CA HIS A 110 36.16 -10.34 3.45
C HIS A 110 36.15 -9.05 2.63
N PHE A 111 35.59 -7.97 3.15
CA PHE A 111 35.40 -6.70 2.45
C PHE A 111 36.07 -5.51 3.15
N GLY A 112 35.88 -5.36 4.47
CA GLY A 112 36.35 -4.19 5.23
C GLY A 112 37.83 -3.89 5.05
N GLN A 113 38.66 -4.93 5.15
CA GLN A 113 40.12 -4.86 5.01
C GLN A 113 40.58 -4.91 3.53
N ARG A 114 39.64 -5.05 2.59
CA ARG A 114 39.90 -5.27 1.15
C ARG A 114 38.99 -4.43 0.26
N ARG A 115 38.76 -3.16 0.65
CA ARG A 115 37.80 -2.24 0.02
C ARG A 115 37.91 -2.18 -1.51
N GLU A 116 39.12 -2.10 -2.05
CA GLU A 116 39.36 -1.97 -3.49
C GLU A 116 38.84 -3.17 -4.31
N SER A 117 38.69 -4.33 -3.68
CA SER A 117 38.20 -5.56 -4.32
C SER A 117 36.77 -5.92 -3.95
N ALA A 118 36.09 -5.05 -3.18
CA ALA A 118 34.77 -5.34 -2.66
C ALA A 118 33.68 -5.11 -3.72
N VAL A 119 32.58 -5.86 -3.60
CA VAL A 119 31.38 -5.64 -4.43
C VAL A 119 30.78 -4.26 -4.13
N GLU A 120 30.13 -3.64 -5.12
CA GLU A 120 29.60 -2.26 -5.03
C GLU A 120 28.81 -2.04 -3.73
N MET A 121 27.86 -2.93 -3.42
CA MET A 121 26.99 -2.78 -2.24
C MET A 121 27.71 -2.93 -0.90
N ALA A 122 28.93 -3.47 -0.87
CA ALA A 122 29.73 -3.52 0.34
C ALA A 122 30.28 -2.12 0.71
N PHE A 123 30.48 -1.22 -0.25
CA PHE A 123 30.94 0.15 -0.04
C PHE A 123 30.12 1.15 -0.86
N HIS A 124 28.79 1.01 -0.83
CA HIS A 124 27.89 2.02 -1.36
C HIS A 124 27.61 3.06 -0.27
N ASP A 125 27.49 4.33 -0.65
CA ASP A 125 27.35 5.49 0.24
C ASP A 125 26.34 5.25 1.39
N GLU A 126 25.08 4.97 1.04
CA GLU A 126 23.99 4.74 1.98
C GLU A 126 24.15 3.45 2.78
N THR A 127 24.56 2.34 2.16
CA THR A 127 24.76 1.07 2.90
C THR A 127 25.85 1.20 3.94
N THR A 128 26.89 1.98 3.66
CA THR A 128 28.00 2.23 4.60
C THR A 128 27.52 3.08 5.77
N ALA A 129 26.64 4.06 5.52
CA ALA A 129 25.99 4.85 6.56
C ALA A 129 25.08 4.00 7.46
N GLN A 130 24.21 3.17 6.86
CA GLN A 130 23.31 2.27 7.58
C GLN A 130 24.09 1.28 8.47
N ARG A 131 25.18 0.73 7.93
CA ARG A 131 26.07 -0.17 8.68
C ARG A 131 26.67 0.52 9.90
N LEU A 132 27.15 1.75 9.74
CA LEU A 132 27.69 2.53 10.86
C LEU A 132 26.61 2.77 11.93
N LEU A 133 25.40 3.20 11.54
CA LEU A 133 24.28 3.41 12.46
C LEU A 133 23.92 2.14 13.24
N GLY A 134 23.86 0.98 12.56
CA GLY A 134 23.57 -0.30 13.20
C GLY A 134 24.64 -0.72 14.21
N VAL A 135 25.93 -0.53 13.88
CA VAL A 135 27.04 -0.85 14.78
C VAL A 135 27.10 0.11 15.98
N VAL A 136 26.89 1.42 15.75
CA VAL A 136 26.81 2.41 16.83
C VAL A 136 25.62 2.11 17.75
N GLY A 137 24.45 1.79 17.18
CA GLY A 137 23.29 1.34 17.91
C GLY A 137 23.58 0.11 18.77
N SER A 138 24.37 -0.82 18.26
CA SER A 138 24.78 -2.03 18.98
C SER A 138 25.73 -1.72 20.13
N LEU A 139 26.68 -0.81 19.94
CA LEU A 139 27.59 -0.34 21.00
C LEU A 139 26.85 0.36 22.15
N ASP A 140 25.77 1.08 21.83
CA ASP A 140 24.95 1.82 22.80
C ASP A 140 23.94 0.91 23.53
N ARG A 141 23.28 -0.02 22.83
CA ARG A 141 22.12 -0.77 23.36
C ARG A 141 22.39 -2.22 23.77
N LEU A 142 23.44 -2.87 23.24
CA LEU A 142 23.71 -4.28 23.56
C LEU A 142 24.69 -4.41 24.74
N THR A 143 24.49 -5.46 25.53
CA THR A 143 25.45 -5.88 26.55
C THR A 143 26.63 -6.57 25.87
N LEU A 144 27.79 -5.92 25.87
CA LEU A 144 29.00 -6.38 25.20
C LEU A 144 30.14 -6.58 26.20
N THR A 145 30.93 -7.63 26.02
CA THR A 145 32.22 -7.80 26.72
C THR A 145 33.21 -6.72 26.29
N GLY A 146 34.26 -6.50 27.09
CA GLY A 146 35.32 -5.54 26.76
C GLY A 146 35.97 -5.81 25.40
N GLN A 147 36.18 -7.07 25.05
CA GLN A 147 36.75 -7.48 23.76
C GLN A 147 35.80 -7.20 22.58
N GLN A 148 34.51 -7.54 22.73
CA GLN A 148 33.49 -7.26 21.72
C GLN A 148 33.38 -5.75 21.47
N ARG A 149 33.30 -4.96 22.56
CA ARG A 149 33.22 -3.50 22.50
C ARG A 149 34.44 -2.89 21.81
N ASP A 150 35.65 -3.29 22.17
CA ASP A 150 36.89 -2.79 21.56
C ASP A 150 36.94 -3.05 20.04
N TYR A 151 36.57 -4.26 19.60
CA TYR A 151 36.54 -4.60 18.18
C TYR A 151 35.51 -3.77 17.42
N LEU A 152 34.27 -3.69 17.93
CA LEU A 152 33.18 -2.94 17.29
C LEU A 152 33.46 -1.43 17.25
N THR A 153 34.06 -0.86 18.31
CA THR A 153 34.50 0.54 18.32
C THR A 153 35.55 0.81 17.24
N LYS A 154 36.55 -0.06 17.09
CA LYS A 154 37.57 0.06 16.02
C LYS A 154 36.96 -0.08 14.63
N PHE A 155 36.00 -1.00 14.46
CA PHE A 155 35.26 -1.16 13.21
C PHE A 155 34.43 0.08 12.86
N ALA A 156 33.68 0.61 13.83
CA ALA A 156 32.88 1.83 13.68
C ALA A 156 33.75 3.03 13.31
N ARG A 157 34.90 3.21 13.99
CA ARG A 157 35.86 4.28 13.68
C ARG A 157 36.40 4.20 12.24
N ARG A 158 36.77 3.00 11.75
CA ARG A 158 37.19 2.82 10.35
C ARG A 158 36.06 3.15 9.37
N THR A 159 34.84 2.72 9.68
CA THR A 159 33.67 2.99 8.85
C THR A 159 33.35 4.49 8.80
N ALA A 160 33.40 5.18 9.94
CA ALA A 160 33.25 6.63 10.01
C ALA A 160 34.33 7.36 9.21
N SER A 161 35.58 6.90 9.26
CA SER A 161 36.67 7.46 8.45
C SER A 161 36.35 7.39 6.95
N VAL A 162 35.75 6.29 6.47
CA VAL A 162 35.34 6.15 5.06
C VAL A 162 34.24 7.14 4.71
N LEU A 163 33.24 7.33 5.57
CA LEU A 163 32.15 8.29 5.35
C LEU A 163 32.62 9.75 5.35
N ALA A 164 33.70 10.06 6.08
CA ALA A 164 34.30 11.39 6.11
C ALA A 164 35.15 11.70 4.86
N GLU A 165 35.54 10.70 4.07
CA GLU A 165 36.33 10.91 2.84
C GLU A 165 35.55 11.75 1.81
N PRO A 166 36.13 12.86 1.30
CA PRO A 166 35.45 13.68 0.29
C PRO A 166 35.06 12.89 -0.97
N GLY A 167 35.89 11.95 -1.40
CA GLY A 167 35.63 11.11 -2.58
C GLY A 167 34.58 10.02 -2.38
N PHE A 168 34.10 9.80 -1.15
CA PHE A 168 33.06 8.83 -0.82
C PHE A 168 31.70 9.47 -0.51
N TYR A 169 31.66 10.80 -0.41
CA TYR A 169 30.43 11.52 -0.09
C TYR A 169 29.43 11.44 -1.24
N GLY A 170 28.19 11.05 -0.93
CA GLY A 170 27.09 10.89 -1.88
C GLY A 170 26.61 12.20 -2.50
N GLY A 171 27.03 13.36 -1.96
CA GLY A 171 26.64 14.69 -2.44
C GLY A 171 25.46 15.28 -1.68
N VAL A 172 24.98 16.44 -2.11
CA VAL A 172 23.84 17.14 -1.49
C VAL A 172 22.53 16.50 -1.95
N ASN A 173 22.27 15.29 -1.43
CA ASN A 173 21.07 14.48 -1.66
C ASN A 173 20.78 13.63 -0.42
N ASN A 174 19.73 12.80 -0.49
CA ASN A 174 19.34 11.93 0.61
C ASN A 174 20.41 10.90 1.01
N HIS A 175 21.25 10.41 0.08
CA HIS A 175 22.33 9.49 0.43
C HIS A 175 23.41 10.20 1.26
N GLY A 176 23.82 11.40 0.86
CA GLY A 176 24.73 12.24 1.65
C GLY A 176 24.16 12.55 3.03
N MET A 177 22.88 12.91 3.12
CA MET A 177 22.18 13.11 4.39
C MET A 177 22.32 11.89 5.31
N PHE A 178 22.11 10.67 4.81
CA PHE A 178 22.28 9.46 5.63
C PHE A 178 23.73 9.27 6.12
N GLN A 179 24.73 9.57 5.29
CA GLN A 179 26.14 9.53 5.70
C GLN A 179 26.41 10.52 6.84
N ASP A 180 25.90 11.75 6.73
CA ASP A 180 26.12 12.77 7.74
C ASP A 180 25.36 12.50 9.03
N LEU A 181 24.12 11.98 8.95
CA LEU A 181 23.39 11.46 10.12
C LEU A 181 24.16 10.35 10.83
N ALA A 182 24.80 9.44 10.08
CA ALA A 182 25.61 8.36 10.64
C ALA A 182 26.90 8.89 11.30
N LEU A 183 27.58 9.86 10.68
CA LEU A 183 28.76 10.53 11.23
C LEU A 183 28.43 11.29 12.52
N LEU A 184 27.34 12.07 12.51
CA LEU A 184 26.85 12.84 13.66
C LEU A 184 26.49 11.92 14.83
N THR A 185 25.83 10.80 14.53
CA THR A 185 25.45 9.81 15.55
C THR A 185 26.67 9.11 16.12
N TRP A 186 27.63 8.70 15.28
CA TRP A 186 28.88 8.08 15.72
C TRP A 186 29.73 9.02 16.58
N SER A 187 29.90 10.28 16.15
CA SER A 187 30.68 11.27 16.89
C SER A 187 30.08 11.58 18.26
N THR A 188 28.75 11.47 18.39
CA THR A 188 28.05 11.74 19.65
C THR A 188 28.04 10.55 20.60
N LEU A 189 27.82 9.34 20.08
CA LEU A 189 27.54 8.16 20.90
C LEU A 189 28.74 7.23 21.11
N SER A 190 29.76 7.30 20.24
CA SER A 190 30.84 6.30 20.22
C SER A 190 32.24 6.87 20.15
N ALA A 191 32.43 8.09 19.62
CA ALA A 191 33.74 8.74 19.64
C ALA A 191 34.10 9.17 21.08
N GLY A 192 35.37 9.03 21.45
CA GLY A 192 35.87 9.56 22.72
C GLY A 192 35.87 11.08 22.73
N ALA A 193 35.82 11.70 23.91
CA ALA A 193 35.79 13.17 24.03
C ALA A 193 36.99 13.86 23.35
N ASP A 194 38.17 13.23 23.36
CA ASP A 194 39.40 13.73 22.74
C ASP A 194 39.68 13.14 21.34
N ASP A 195 38.67 12.51 20.72
CA ASP A 195 38.81 11.88 19.41
C ASP A 195 38.77 12.93 18.28
N ALA A 196 39.93 13.23 17.70
CA ALA A 196 40.05 14.20 16.61
C ALA A 196 39.19 13.86 15.37
N LEU A 197 38.97 12.57 15.06
CA LEU A 197 38.07 12.17 13.98
C LEU A 197 36.61 12.39 14.40
N GLY A 198 36.27 12.14 15.67
CA GLY A 198 34.97 12.45 16.25
C GLY A 198 34.61 13.93 16.11
N ALA A 199 35.52 14.82 16.54
CA ALA A 199 35.34 16.27 16.42
C ALA A 199 35.20 16.71 14.94
N HIS A 200 36.04 16.17 14.05
CA HIS A 200 35.93 16.45 12.62
C HIS A 200 34.62 15.94 12.01
N ALA A 201 34.18 14.73 12.37
CA ALA A 201 32.94 14.14 11.88
C ALA A 201 31.71 14.96 12.30
N TRP A 202 31.68 15.46 13.54
CA TRP A 202 30.61 16.34 14.02
C TRP A 202 30.52 17.63 13.19
N GLU A 203 31.65 18.32 13.00
CA GLU A 203 31.70 19.57 12.24
C GLU A 203 31.31 19.35 10.76
N LEU A 204 31.89 18.31 10.15
CA LEU A 204 31.64 17.95 8.76
C LEU A 204 30.16 17.61 8.53
N ALA A 205 29.59 16.74 9.37
CA ALA A 205 28.19 16.35 9.26
C ALA A 205 27.25 17.53 9.51
N SER A 206 27.53 18.37 10.51
CA SER A 206 26.71 19.55 10.81
C SER A 206 26.64 20.51 9.63
N GLY A 207 27.79 20.82 9.00
CA GLY A 207 27.85 21.71 7.85
C GLY A 207 27.19 21.13 6.58
N ARG A 208 27.37 19.82 6.32
CA ARG A 208 26.73 19.16 5.18
C ARG A 208 25.22 19.00 5.37
N LEU A 209 24.74 18.65 6.56
CA LEU A 209 23.32 18.62 6.88
C LEU A 209 22.69 20.01 6.74
N HIS A 210 23.36 21.06 7.23
CA HIS A 210 22.87 22.43 7.03
C HIS A 210 22.74 22.78 5.54
N THR A 211 23.72 22.41 4.72
CA THR A 211 23.68 22.61 3.26
C THR A 211 22.54 21.82 2.61
N TYR A 212 22.31 20.58 3.04
CA TYR A 212 21.23 19.75 2.51
C TYR A 212 19.85 20.30 2.92
N PHE A 213 19.61 20.52 4.21
CA PHE A 213 18.30 20.98 4.71
C PHE A 213 17.95 22.41 4.29
N SER A 214 18.94 23.26 3.98
CA SER A 214 18.68 24.59 3.41
C SER A 214 18.27 24.57 1.94
N THR A 215 18.45 23.45 1.25
CA THR A 215 18.15 23.31 -0.19
C THR A 215 17.03 22.31 -0.49
N CYS A 216 16.80 21.33 0.39
CA CYS A 216 15.72 20.34 0.21
C CYS A 216 14.35 20.79 0.73
N PHE A 217 14.27 21.95 1.39
CA PHE A 217 13.01 22.60 1.77
C PHE A 217 12.91 24.00 1.19
N THR A 218 11.70 24.42 0.84
CA THR A 218 11.37 25.82 0.56
C THR A 218 11.44 26.65 1.85
N PRO A 219 11.48 27.99 1.77
CA PRO A 219 11.38 28.85 2.95
C PRO A 219 10.13 28.63 3.80
N GLU A 220 9.08 28.07 3.20
CA GLU A 220 7.81 27.72 3.84
C GLU A 220 7.83 26.33 4.51
N GLY A 221 8.97 25.63 4.53
CA GLY A 221 9.09 24.31 5.17
C GLY A 221 8.53 23.16 4.33
N VAL A 222 8.26 23.35 3.03
CA VAL A 222 7.81 22.27 2.14
C VAL A 222 8.99 21.63 1.43
N HIS A 223 9.10 20.30 1.52
CA HIS A 223 10.13 19.55 0.80
C HIS A 223 10.03 19.73 -0.74
N VAL A 224 11.16 19.97 -1.40
CA VAL A 224 11.21 20.41 -2.82
C VAL A 224 10.92 19.31 -3.85
N GLU A 225 10.87 18.04 -3.45
CA GLU A 225 10.62 16.91 -4.38
C GLU A 225 9.15 16.71 -4.75
N ASN A 226 8.26 17.63 -4.36
CA ASN A 226 6.85 17.68 -4.78
C ASN A 226 6.01 16.45 -4.38
N THR A 227 6.50 15.66 -3.43
CA THR A 227 5.93 14.36 -3.08
C THR A 227 5.65 14.29 -1.57
N PRO A 228 4.38 14.34 -1.14
CA PRO A 228 3.98 14.21 0.27
C PRO A 228 4.63 13.06 1.06
N THR A 229 4.81 11.88 0.47
CA THR A 229 5.50 10.76 1.15
C THR A 229 6.98 11.06 1.42
N TYR A 230 7.69 11.67 0.46
CA TYR A 230 9.08 12.10 0.65
C TYR A 230 9.19 13.28 1.61
N HIS A 231 8.21 14.18 1.59
CA HIS A 231 8.12 15.26 2.59
C HIS A 231 8.15 14.67 4.00
N LEU A 232 7.25 13.74 4.33
CA LEU A 232 7.19 13.12 5.66
C LEU A 232 8.47 12.29 5.97
N MET A 233 9.04 11.63 4.96
CA MET A 233 10.27 10.85 5.10
C MET A 233 11.47 11.72 5.51
N VAL A 234 11.63 12.91 4.94
CA VAL A 234 12.74 13.82 5.26
C VAL A 234 12.42 14.68 6.49
N ALA A 235 11.18 15.15 6.62
CA ALA A 235 10.76 16.02 7.73
C ALA A 235 10.89 15.37 9.11
N ARG A 236 10.88 14.03 9.21
CA ARG A 236 11.10 13.30 10.48
C ARG A 236 12.41 13.64 11.19
N TYR A 237 13.41 14.09 10.44
CA TYR A 237 14.70 14.48 11.00
C TYR A 237 14.71 15.93 11.52
N LEU A 238 13.79 16.79 11.08
CA LEU A 238 13.72 18.19 11.54
C LEU A 238 13.58 18.29 13.07
N PRO A 239 12.61 17.64 13.75
CA PRO A 239 12.49 17.72 15.21
C PRO A 239 13.68 17.10 15.93
N ILE A 240 14.25 16.01 15.38
CA ILE A 240 15.40 15.32 15.97
C ILE A 240 16.64 16.22 15.92
N LEU A 241 16.94 16.81 14.76
CA LEU A 241 18.09 17.68 14.54
C LEU A 241 17.92 19.02 15.25
N ASN A 242 16.71 19.60 15.24
CA ASN A 242 16.41 20.81 16.02
C ASN A 242 16.75 20.57 17.50
N GLU A 243 16.18 19.52 18.10
CA GLU A 243 16.43 19.19 19.49
C GLU A 243 17.91 18.91 19.78
N LEU A 244 18.57 18.11 18.93
CA LEU A 244 20.00 17.77 19.07
C LEU A 244 20.88 19.03 19.05
N PHE A 245 20.71 19.90 18.04
CA PHE A 245 21.53 21.10 17.91
C PHE A 245 21.19 22.17 18.96
N THR A 246 19.92 22.31 19.36
CA THR A 246 19.55 23.19 20.49
C THR A 246 20.23 22.73 21.77
N ARG A 247 20.17 21.43 22.09
CA ARG A 247 20.82 20.86 23.28
C ARG A 247 22.34 20.98 23.23
N ALA A 248 22.92 20.91 22.03
CA ALA A 248 24.36 21.10 21.83
C ALA A 248 24.80 22.58 21.84
N GLY A 249 23.87 23.54 21.92
CA GLY A 249 24.18 24.97 21.80
C GLY A 249 24.71 25.37 20.42
N SER A 250 24.39 24.59 19.38
CA SER A 250 24.86 24.81 18.01
C SER A 250 23.97 25.81 17.27
N PRO A 251 24.55 26.79 16.53
CA PRO A 251 23.79 27.71 15.70
C PRO A 251 23.03 27.01 14.56
N ALA A 252 23.41 25.77 14.22
CA ALA A 252 22.70 24.98 13.21
C ALA A 252 21.21 24.76 13.56
N ALA A 253 20.83 24.86 14.85
CA ALA A 253 19.45 24.70 15.31
C ALA A 253 18.46 25.68 14.64
N GLU A 254 18.91 26.90 14.31
CA GLU A 254 18.06 27.95 13.74
C GLU A 254 17.38 27.53 12.44
N LEU A 255 18.12 26.84 11.56
CA LEU A 255 17.58 26.33 10.30
C LEU A 255 16.41 25.37 10.55
N TYR A 256 16.60 24.40 11.43
CA TYR A 256 15.58 23.37 11.70
C TYR A 256 14.37 23.96 12.42
N ALA A 257 14.59 24.86 13.39
CA ALA A 257 13.52 25.57 14.08
C ALA A 257 12.65 26.39 13.10
N LYS A 258 13.27 27.01 12.10
CA LYS A 258 12.57 27.80 11.07
C LYS A 258 11.73 26.93 10.14
N LEU A 259 12.23 25.76 9.73
CA LEU A 259 11.53 24.87 8.79
C LEU A 259 10.38 24.08 9.44
N LEU A 260 10.50 23.78 10.74
CA LEU A 260 9.64 22.81 11.43
C LEU A 260 8.13 23.16 11.42
N PRO A 261 7.68 24.41 11.67
CA PRO A 261 6.25 24.73 11.65
C PRO A 261 5.62 24.48 10.28
N GLY A 262 6.20 25.00 9.21
CA GLY A 262 5.67 24.83 7.85
C GLY A 262 5.74 23.38 7.35
N ALA A 263 6.76 22.62 7.77
CA ALA A 263 6.83 21.19 7.50
C ALA A 263 5.71 20.42 8.21
N ALA A 264 5.40 20.77 9.46
CA ALA A 264 4.27 20.17 10.17
C ALA A 264 2.94 20.54 9.50
N ASP A 265 2.73 21.82 9.20
CA ASP A 265 1.51 22.32 8.57
C ASP A 265 1.23 21.62 7.23
N TYR A 266 2.24 21.49 6.35
CA TYR A 266 2.08 20.78 5.09
C TYR A 266 1.76 19.29 5.32
N ALA A 267 2.50 18.64 6.23
CA ALA A 267 2.30 17.23 6.54
C ALA A 267 0.90 16.93 7.12
N VAL A 268 0.31 17.87 7.87
CA VAL A 268 -1.05 17.80 8.44
C VAL A 268 -2.10 18.07 7.36
N HIS A 269 -1.99 19.22 6.68
CA HIS A 269 -3.02 19.70 5.76
C HIS A 269 -3.04 18.96 4.41
N CYS A 270 -2.00 18.20 4.07
CA CYS A 270 -1.99 17.35 2.90
C CYS A 270 -2.73 16.01 3.13
N VAL A 271 -3.07 15.65 4.38
CA VAL A 271 -3.80 14.41 4.67
C VAL A 271 -5.26 14.52 4.20
N THR A 272 -5.66 13.59 3.34
CA THR A 272 -7.02 13.44 2.83
C THR A 272 -7.97 12.91 3.93
N PRO A 273 -9.29 13.05 3.77
CA PRO A 273 -10.28 12.58 4.75
C PRO A 273 -10.19 11.08 5.13
N GLU A 274 -9.60 10.24 4.27
CA GLU A 274 -9.39 8.81 4.54
C GLU A 274 -8.06 8.50 5.23
N ALA A 275 -7.40 9.52 5.77
CA ALA A 275 -6.14 9.45 6.50
C ALA A 275 -4.95 8.93 5.66
N ARG A 276 -4.87 9.37 4.40
CA ARG A 276 -3.79 9.08 3.45
C ARG A 276 -3.31 10.37 2.79
N TYR A 277 -2.17 10.35 2.12
CA TYR A 277 -1.79 11.43 1.22
C TYR A 277 -2.45 11.26 -0.16
N PRO A 278 -2.75 12.37 -0.88
CA PRO A 278 -3.30 12.29 -2.23
C PRO A 278 -2.26 11.69 -3.19
N PRO A 279 -2.67 11.00 -4.27
CA PRO A 279 -1.75 10.34 -5.20
C PRO A 279 -1.14 11.33 -6.21
N VAL A 280 -0.62 12.45 -5.71
CA VAL A 280 0.06 13.49 -6.51
C VAL A 280 1.54 13.15 -6.66
N SER A 281 2.12 13.36 -7.84
CA SER A 281 3.52 13.02 -8.12
C SER A 281 3.87 11.57 -7.65
N ASP A 282 5.05 11.30 -7.09
CA ASP A 282 5.46 9.97 -6.61
C ASP A 282 4.87 9.56 -5.24
N THR A 283 3.64 10.00 -4.94
CA THR A 283 3.01 9.74 -3.64
C THR A 283 2.25 8.42 -3.61
N HIS A 284 2.68 7.53 -2.72
CA HIS A 284 1.97 6.27 -2.48
C HIS A 284 0.81 6.43 -1.51
N ARG A 285 -0.35 5.86 -1.84
CA ARG A 285 -1.52 5.78 -0.96
C ARG A 285 -1.40 4.72 0.13
N ARG A 286 -0.51 4.94 1.09
CA ARG A 286 -0.36 4.08 2.27
C ARG A 286 -1.04 4.68 3.50
N ARG A 287 -1.28 3.85 4.51
CA ARG A 287 -1.70 4.30 5.84
C ARG A 287 -0.62 5.19 6.44
N LEU A 288 -1.04 6.30 7.05
CA LEU A 288 -0.11 7.23 7.67
C LEU A 288 0.06 7.01 9.18
N ASP A 289 -0.86 6.32 9.86
CA ASP A 289 -0.87 6.05 11.30
C ASP A 289 0.09 4.94 11.76
N THR A 290 1.22 4.78 11.06
CA THR A 290 2.29 3.87 11.51
C THR A 290 3.00 4.46 12.73
N ALA A 291 3.53 3.61 13.61
CA ALA A 291 4.30 4.05 14.78
C ALA A 291 5.43 5.03 14.39
N GLN A 292 6.14 4.73 13.29
CA GLN A 292 7.22 5.58 12.80
C GLN A 292 6.74 6.98 12.39
N ASN A 293 5.61 7.07 11.69
CA ASN A 293 5.09 8.36 11.25
C ASN A 293 4.54 9.18 12.43
N LEU A 294 3.83 8.54 13.37
CA LEU A 294 3.31 9.19 14.58
C LEU A 294 4.44 9.77 15.45
N GLU A 295 5.65 9.25 15.33
CA GLU A 295 6.83 9.80 16.00
C GLU A 295 7.45 11.03 15.32
N THR A 296 7.12 11.29 14.05
CA THR A 296 7.63 12.45 13.29
C THR A 296 7.18 13.75 13.94
N PHE A 297 5.87 13.98 14.02
CA PHE A 297 5.27 15.12 14.72
C PHE A 297 4.42 14.56 15.85
N ARG A 298 5.04 14.39 17.03
CA ARG A 298 4.42 13.67 18.16
C ARG A 298 3.16 14.39 18.64
N GLY A 299 2.03 13.69 18.57
CA GLY A 299 0.73 14.17 19.04
C GLY A 299 0.14 15.31 18.21
N GLY A 300 -0.85 16.00 18.80
CA GLY A 300 -1.44 17.21 18.23
C GLY A 300 -2.17 16.98 16.91
N GLU A 301 -2.01 17.93 15.99
CA GLU A 301 -2.75 18.01 14.73
C GLU A 301 -2.40 16.91 13.73
N PHE A 302 -1.13 16.48 13.69
CA PHE A 302 -0.70 15.41 12.80
C PHE A 302 -1.30 14.07 13.19
N GLU A 303 -1.31 13.72 14.48
CA GLU A 303 -1.97 12.49 14.95
C GLU A 303 -3.48 12.51 14.65
N TYR A 304 -4.14 13.66 14.78
CA TYR A 304 -5.56 13.80 14.41
C TYR A 304 -5.80 13.57 12.93
N ALA A 305 -5.00 14.19 12.08
CA ALA A 305 -5.12 14.04 10.64
C ALA A 305 -4.91 12.56 10.20
N VAL A 306 -3.81 11.94 10.62
CA VAL A 306 -3.42 10.59 10.15
C VAL A 306 -4.22 9.45 10.79
N THR A 307 -4.97 9.71 11.86
CA THR A 307 -5.89 8.73 12.46
C THR A 307 -7.34 8.94 12.04
N GLY A 308 -7.62 9.86 11.12
CA GLY A 308 -8.99 10.18 10.71
C GLY A 308 -9.83 10.79 11.84
N GLY A 309 -9.20 11.51 12.77
CA GLY A 309 -9.85 12.17 13.90
C GLY A 309 -10.04 11.32 15.16
N LEU A 310 -9.53 10.09 15.20
CA LEU A 310 -9.68 9.20 16.36
C LEU A 310 -8.84 9.62 17.58
N ARG A 311 -7.68 10.26 17.36
CA ARG A 311 -6.73 10.65 18.42
C ARG A 311 -6.10 12.02 18.10
N GLY A 312 -5.39 12.63 19.03
CA GLY A 312 -4.75 13.94 18.81
C GLY A 312 -5.70 15.14 18.92
N THR A 313 -5.27 16.29 18.39
CA THR A 313 -5.99 17.57 18.47
C THR A 313 -6.49 17.97 17.09
N ARG A 314 -7.79 18.25 16.95
CA ARG A 314 -8.36 18.70 15.67
C ARG A 314 -7.74 20.03 15.23
N PRO A 315 -7.23 20.14 13.99
CA PRO A 315 -6.71 21.41 13.48
C PRO A 315 -7.82 22.46 13.39
N ALA A 316 -7.46 23.71 13.68
CA ALA A 316 -8.42 24.82 13.65
C ALA A 316 -8.69 25.30 12.21
N ALA A 317 -7.63 25.47 11.42
CA ALA A 317 -7.73 25.89 10.03
C ALA A 317 -8.20 24.72 9.15
N ARG A 318 -9.06 25.00 8.17
CA ARG A 318 -9.40 24.03 7.12
C ARG A 318 -8.74 24.36 5.79
N THR A 319 -8.35 25.62 5.60
CA THR A 319 -7.64 26.10 4.41
C THR A 319 -6.24 26.54 4.75
N ILE A 320 -5.28 26.16 3.91
CA ILE A 320 -3.88 26.59 4.00
C ILE A 320 -3.29 26.71 2.59
N ALA A 321 -2.27 27.55 2.45
CA ALA A 321 -1.50 27.65 1.22
C ALA A 321 -0.01 27.83 1.49
N PHE A 322 0.78 27.41 0.51
CA PHE A 322 2.22 27.52 0.43
C PHE A 322 2.57 28.15 -0.94
N PRO A 323 2.39 29.47 -1.12
CA PRO A 323 2.61 30.15 -2.41
C PRO A 323 4.00 29.94 -3.03
N ASP A 324 5.08 29.98 -2.23
CA ASP A 324 6.44 29.78 -2.75
C ASP A 324 6.69 28.32 -3.15
N SER A 325 6.00 27.39 -2.50
CA SER A 325 6.06 25.96 -2.76
C SER A 325 5.07 25.51 -3.84
N GLY A 326 4.09 26.34 -4.16
CA GLY A 326 3.08 26.11 -5.19
C GLY A 326 1.92 25.21 -4.78
N TYR A 327 1.48 25.21 -3.52
CA TYR A 327 0.34 24.39 -3.06
C TYR A 327 -0.76 25.21 -2.40
N ALA A 328 -2.03 24.86 -2.63
CA ALA A 328 -3.16 25.35 -1.85
C ALA A 328 -4.10 24.19 -1.52
N LEU A 329 -4.51 24.07 -0.25
CA LEU A 329 -5.29 22.94 0.26
C LEU A 329 -6.47 23.46 1.07
N THR A 330 -7.64 22.87 0.87
CA THR A 330 -8.84 23.21 1.62
C THR A 330 -9.74 22.00 1.85
N ARG A 331 -10.58 22.05 2.88
CA ARG A 331 -11.52 20.97 3.22
C ARG A 331 -12.79 21.49 3.90
N SER A 332 -13.89 20.74 3.79
CA SER A 332 -15.14 21.10 4.47
C SER A 332 -15.10 20.76 5.97
N ALA A 333 -14.44 19.66 6.36
CA ALA A 333 -14.37 19.20 7.74
C ALA A 333 -13.12 18.36 8.05
N TRP A 334 -12.82 18.20 9.34
CA TRP A 334 -11.76 17.34 9.87
C TRP A 334 -12.37 16.13 10.59
N GLY A 335 -11.83 14.93 10.37
CA GLY A 335 -12.29 13.69 11.03
C GLY A 335 -13.59 13.10 10.47
N ASP A 336 -14.12 13.66 9.39
CA ASP A 336 -15.23 13.07 8.63
C ASP A 336 -14.68 12.43 7.34
N PRO A 337 -14.79 11.10 7.14
CA PRO A 337 -14.32 10.43 5.93
C PRO A 337 -15.06 10.85 4.66
N ASN A 338 -16.22 11.49 4.78
CA ASN A 338 -17.03 12.00 3.66
C ASN A 338 -16.76 13.48 3.35
N ALA A 339 -15.90 14.16 4.11
CA ALA A 339 -15.58 15.56 3.90
C ALA A 339 -15.07 15.82 2.48
N THR A 340 -15.37 17.02 1.96
CA THR A 340 -14.76 17.50 0.73
C THR A 340 -13.33 17.95 1.02
N PHE A 341 -12.39 17.55 0.18
CA PHE A 341 -10.99 17.95 0.24
C PHE A 341 -10.50 18.32 -1.16
N VAL A 342 -9.83 19.46 -1.27
CA VAL A 342 -9.28 19.99 -2.52
C VAL A 342 -7.79 20.24 -2.35
N HIS A 343 -6.99 19.75 -3.30
CA HIS A 343 -5.56 19.99 -3.40
C HIS A 343 -5.25 20.60 -4.77
N PHE A 344 -4.79 21.84 -4.78
CA PHE A 344 -4.36 22.55 -5.98
C PHE A 344 -2.83 22.66 -6.02
N SER A 345 -2.24 22.24 -7.14
CA SER A 345 -0.79 22.27 -7.37
C SER A 345 -0.44 23.25 -8.48
N CYS A 346 0.49 24.15 -8.22
CA CYS A 346 1.21 24.99 -9.19
C CYS A 346 2.73 24.84 -8.97
N ALA A 347 3.16 23.71 -8.42
CA ALA A 347 4.52 23.51 -7.92
C ALA A 347 5.49 23.04 -9.00
N TYR A 348 6.70 23.61 -9.04
CA TYR A 348 7.85 23.11 -9.79
C TYR A 348 9.14 23.41 -9.01
N ASN A 349 9.37 22.64 -7.95
CA ASN A 349 10.42 22.95 -6.98
C ASN A 349 11.75 22.23 -7.28
N ALA A 350 11.70 21.01 -7.85
CA ALA A 350 12.88 20.21 -8.19
C ALA A 350 12.58 19.21 -9.32
N ASP A 351 13.63 18.60 -9.89
CA ASP A 351 13.54 17.67 -11.03
C ASP A 351 13.29 16.21 -10.64
N TYR A 352 13.53 15.88 -9.38
CA TYR A 352 13.40 14.52 -8.85
C TYR A 352 11.98 14.29 -8.33
N HIS A 353 11.42 13.11 -8.60
CA HIS A 353 10.10 12.64 -8.16
C HIS A 353 8.86 13.46 -8.57
N LYS A 354 9.08 14.61 -9.22
CA LYS A 354 8.08 15.51 -9.81
C LYS A 354 7.48 14.93 -11.10
N HIS A 355 6.16 15.04 -11.22
CA HIS A 355 5.41 14.84 -12.47
C HIS A 355 5.07 16.18 -13.14
N SER A 356 4.67 16.16 -14.42
CA SER A 356 4.19 17.33 -15.17
C SER A 356 2.74 17.73 -14.82
N ASP A 357 2.45 17.83 -13.52
CA ASP A 357 1.12 17.98 -12.89
C ASP A 357 0.75 19.43 -12.50
N GLU A 358 1.46 20.44 -13.03
CA GLU A 358 1.16 21.83 -12.72
C GLU A 358 -0.26 22.23 -13.13
N GLN A 359 -0.84 23.10 -12.30
CA GLN A 359 -2.23 23.54 -12.30
C GLN A 359 -3.27 22.44 -12.01
N SER A 360 -2.84 21.23 -11.64
CA SER A 360 -3.78 20.14 -11.35
C SER A 360 -4.62 20.42 -10.09
N VAL A 361 -5.90 20.04 -10.15
CA VAL A 361 -6.86 20.12 -9.06
C VAL A 361 -7.31 18.70 -8.72
N TYR A 362 -6.97 18.24 -7.53
CA TYR A 362 -7.47 17.00 -6.97
C TYR A 362 -8.66 17.30 -6.04
N LEU A 363 -9.81 16.66 -6.27
CA LEU A 363 -11.05 16.82 -5.52
C LEU A 363 -11.55 15.47 -5.02
N ARG A 364 -11.65 15.32 -3.70
CA ARG A 364 -12.28 14.18 -3.05
C ARG A 364 -13.49 14.65 -2.27
N SER A 365 -14.63 13.97 -2.38
CA SER A 365 -15.83 14.25 -1.57
C SER A 365 -16.69 13.01 -1.42
N GLY A 366 -17.38 12.86 -0.29
CA GLY A 366 -18.26 11.72 -0.03
C GLY A 366 -17.53 10.36 -0.12
N GLY A 367 -16.26 10.30 0.26
CA GLY A 367 -15.47 9.07 0.17
C GLY A 367 -15.00 8.68 -1.24
N ARG A 368 -15.09 9.58 -2.23
CA ARG A 368 -14.76 9.32 -3.64
C ARG A 368 -13.79 10.35 -4.18
N ASP A 369 -12.83 9.91 -5.00
CA ASP A 369 -11.97 10.81 -5.76
C ASP A 369 -12.75 11.26 -7.00
N LEU A 370 -13.32 12.48 -6.98
CA LEU A 370 -14.18 12.99 -8.05
C LEU A 370 -13.37 13.60 -9.18
N LEU A 371 -12.36 14.41 -8.84
CA LEU A 371 -11.25 14.76 -9.73
C LEU A 371 -10.00 14.09 -9.17
N CYS A 372 -9.52 13.04 -9.83
CA CYS A 372 -8.42 12.22 -9.33
C CYS A 372 -7.10 12.53 -10.05
N GLU A 373 -6.00 12.02 -9.50
CA GLU A 373 -4.71 11.93 -10.20
C GLU A 373 -4.52 10.48 -10.69
N ALA A 374 -3.72 10.29 -11.74
CA ALA A 374 -3.33 8.95 -12.14
C ALA A 374 -2.49 8.25 -11.06
N GLY A 375 -1.67 9.00 -10.32
CA GLY A 375 -0.73 8.43 -9.34
C GLY A 375 0.57 7.90 -9.97
N PRO A 376 1.48 7.35 -9.18
CA PRO A 376 2.75 6.87 -9.69
C PRO A 376 2.71 5.39 -10.08
N TYR A 377 3.19 5.07 -11.28
CA TYR A 377 3.21 3.70 -11.79
C TYR A 377 4.53 2.95 -11.49
N GLY A 378 5.66 3.66 -11.40
CA GLY A 378 6.96 3.10 -11.06
C GLY A 378 8.12 3.93 -11.61
N TYR A 379 9.34 3.42 -11.50
CA TYR A 379 10.56 4.15 -11.91
C TYR A 379 11.20 3.65 -13.21
N ASN A 380 10.61 2.61 -13.84
CA ASN A 380 11.16 2.05 -15.06
C ASN A 380 10.77 2.93 -16.26
N TRP A 381 11.66 3.83 -16.67
CA TRP A 381 11.43 4.76 -17.79
C TRP A 381 11.31 4.09 -19.17
N ARG A 382 11.53 2.77 -19.26
CA ARG A 382 11.23 2.01 -20.49
C ARG A 382 9.75 1.65 -20.60
N ASP A 383 9.01 1.70 -19.51
CA ASP A 383 7.58 1.45 -19.50
C ASP A 383 6.83 2.72 -19.92
N PRO A 384 5.97 2.67 -20.97
CA PRO A 384 5.22 3.83 -21.41
C PRO A 384 4.21 4.33 -20.37
N PHE A 385 3.72 3.48 -19.46
CA PHE A 385 2.84 3.91 -18.36
C PHE A 385 3.60 4.73 -17.32
N THR A 386 4.87 4.41 -17.06
CA THR A 386 5.73 5.28 -16.26
C THR A 386 5.85 6.66 -16.93
N LYS A 387 6.07 6.72 -18.25
CA LYS A 387 6.17 8.02 -18.95
C LYS A 387 4.85 8.79 -18.94
N TYR A 388 3.73 8.11 -19.14
CA TYR A 388 2.40 8.69 -19.07
C TYR A 388 2.13 9.25 -17.66
N ALA A 389 2.39 8.45 -16.61
CA ALA A 389 2.20 8.86 -15.21
C ALA A 389 2.90 10.18 -14.87
N TYR A 390 4.10 10.41 -15.43
CA TYR A 390 4.86 11.65 -15.21
C TYR A 390 4.47 12.79 -16.15
N SER A 391 3.57 12.59 -17.11
CA SER A 391 3.23 13.57 -18.16
C SER A 391 1.93 14.30 -17.85
N SER A 392 1.74 15.51 -18.40
CA SER A 392 0.49 16.28 -18.22
C SER A 392 -0.76 15.54 -18.68
N ALA A 393 -0.62 14.54 -19.55
CA ALA A 393 -1.74 13.70 -19.98
C ALA A 393 -2.36 12.89 -18.83
N ALA A 394 -1.64 12.65 -17.73
CA ALA A 394 -2.10 11.85 -16.59
C ALA A 394 -2.66 12.67 -15.42
N HIS A 395 -2.82 13.98 -15.60
CA HIS A 395 -3.23 14.93 -14.57
C HIS A 395 -4.34 15.84 -15.06
N ASN A 396 -5.02 16.53 -14.14
CA ASN A 396 -6.05 17.52 -14.45
C ASN A 396 -5.42 18.80 -15.04
N SER A 397 -4.79 18.67 -16.19
CA SER A 397 -3.85 19.63 -16.77
C SER A 397 -4.20 19.96 -18.23
N LEU A 398 -3.31 20.72 -18.87
CA LEU A 398 -3.41 21.14 -20.26
C LEU A 398 -2.48 20.29 -21.13
N VAL A 399 -2.86 20.04 -22.38
CA VAL A 399 -1.99 19.56 -23.46
C VAL A 399 -2.15 20.51 -24.65
N VAL A 400 -1.04 20.97 -25.22
CA VAL A 400 -1.01 21.96 -26.32
C VAL A 400 -0.42 21.32 -27.57
N GLY A 401 -1.21 21.22 -28.64
CA GLY A 401 -0.76 20.62 -29.90
C GLY A 401 -0.27 19.17 -29.74
N GLY A 402 -0.87 18.42 -28.81
CA GLY A 402 -0.45 17.04 -28.47
C GLY A 402 0.77 16.95 -27.56
N THR A 403 1.29 18.06 -27.03
CA THR A 403 2.45 18.09 -26.13
C THR A 403 2.08 18.68 -24.77
N GLY A 404 2.35 17.94 -23.69
CA GLY A 404 2.21 18.43 -22.31
C GLY A 404 3.43 19.22 -21.82
N LEU A 405 3.47 19.55 -20.53
CA LEU A 405 4.63 20.22 -19.93
C LEU A 405 5.87 19.32 -19.99
N PRO A 406 7.05 19.89 -20.30
CA PRO A 406 8.29 19.13 -20.15
C PRO A 406 8.45 18.71 -18.69
N ARG A 407 8.95 17.49 -18.45
CA ARG A 407 9.16 17.00 -17.08
C ARG A 407 10.19 17.84 -16.32
N THR A 408 11.23 18.30 -17.00
CA THR A 408 12.33 19.08 -16.44
C THR A 408 12.74 20.21 -17.38
N GLU A 409 13.16 21.32 -16.81
CA GLU A 409 13.74 22.47 -17.52
C GLU A 409 15.26 22.40 -17.55
N PRO A 410 15.91 22.75 -18.68
CA PRO A 410 17.36 22.96 -18.71
C PRO A 410 17.79 23.97 -17.63
N THR A 411 18.90 23.70 -16.94
CA THR A 411 19.40 24.53 -15.84
C THR A 411 19.57 26.01 -16.24
N HIS A 412 20.01 26.27 -17.47
CA HIS A 412 20.14 27.64 -17.98
C HIS A 412 18.80 28.36 -18.09
N GLU A 413 17.74 27.68 -18.55
CA GLU A 413 16.40 28.29 -18.69
C GLU A 413 15.78 28.60 -17.33
N ARG A 414 15.99 27.73 -16.34
CA ARG A 414 15.57 27.97 -14.95
C ARG A 414 16.27 29.19 -14.33
N ASN A 415 17.59 29.28 -14.52
CA ASN A 415 18.41 30.33 -13.90
C ASN A 415 18.32 31.69 -14.64
N ALA A 416 18.01 31.68 -15.94
CA ALA A 416 17.87 32.89 -16.75
C ALA A 416 16.46 33.50 -16.68
N ALA A 417 15.50 32.82 -16.05
CA ALA A 417 14.13 33.30 -15.96
C ALA A 417 14.06 34.57 -15.09
N SER A 418 13.78 35.71 -15.72
CA SER A 418 13.58 37.00 -15.04
C SER A 418 12.28 37.05 -14.22
N SER A 419 11.43 36.03 -14.35
CA SER A 419 10.21 35.81 -13.58
C SER A 419 10.08 34.32 -13.29
N PRO A 420 9.50 33.92 -12.15
CA PRO A 420 9.33 32.51 -11.82
C PRO A 420 8.51 31.80 -12.89
N LEU A 421 8.96 30.60 -13.27
CA LEU A 421 8.35 29.78 -14.31
C LEU A 421 6.91 29.37 -13.94
N SER A 422 6.72 29.04 -12.66
CA SER A 422 5.43 28.82 -12.04
C SER A 422 5.27 29.77 -10.85
N ARG A 423 4.07 30.32 -10.64
CA ARG A 423 3.75 31.20 -9.52
C ARG A 423 2.35 30.89 -9.02
N LEU A 424 2.20 30.78 -7.71
CA LEU A 424 0.90 30.70 -7.05
C LEU A 424 0.62 32.01 -6.31
N GLU A 425 -0.51 32.63 -6.59
CA GLU A 425 -1.05 33.79 -5.88
C GLU A 425 -2.29 33.31 -5.14
N VAL A 426 -2.42 33.59 -3.84
CA VAL A 426 -3.53 33.06 -3.01
C VAL A 426 -4.13 34.15 -2.14
N GLU A 427 -5.45 34.16 -2.08
CA GLU A 427 -6.26 34.88 -1.13
C GLU A 427 -7.13 33.86 -0.36
N ILE A 428 -7.04 33.89 0.97
CA ILE A 428 -7.88 33.06 1.85
C ILE A 428 -8.82 34.02 2.56
N ALA A 429 -10.12 33.93 2.26
CA ALA A 429 -11.13 34.81 2.85
C ALA A 429 -11.70 34.23 4.17
N GLU A 430 -12.52 35.03 4.86
CA GLU A 430 -13.18 34.59 6.09
C GLU A 430 -14.01 33.32 5.86
N GLY A 431 -13.92 32.37 6.80
CA GLY A 431 -14.66 31.09 6.73
C GLY A 431 -14.00 29.98 5.90
N ASP A 432 -12.68 30.02 5.73
CA ASP A 432 -11.87 29.01 5.00
C ASP A 432 -12.12 28.98 3.47
N GLN A 433 -12.64 30.04 2.86
CA GLN A 433 -12.79 30.11 1.40
C GLN A 433 -11.41 30.23 0.74
N LEU A 434 -11.18 29.43 -0.29
CA LEU A 434 -9.93 29.45 -1.05
C LEU A 434 -10.12 30.17 -2.38
N ASP A 435 -9.29 31.15 -2.68
CA ASP A 435 -9.14 31.76 -3.99
C ASP A 435 -7.67 31.75 -4.40
N ALA A 436 -7.29 30.85 -5.30
CA ALA A 436 -5.91 30.64 -5.70
C ALA A 436 -5.75 30.77 -7.21
N THR A 437 -4.79 31.59 -7.65
CA THR A 437 -4.40 31.73 -9.06
C THR A 437 -3.01 31.17 -9.28
N GLY A 438 -2.93 30.03 -9.96
CA GLY A 438 -1.69 29.50 -10.49
C GLY A 438 -1.38 30.10 -11.86
N THR A 439 -0.12 30.42 -12.11
CA THR A 439 0.40 30.85 -13.42
C THR A 439 1.58 29.98 -13.79
N THR A 440 1.57 29.36 -14.97
CA THR A 440 2.74 28.68 -15.55
C THR A 440 3.12 29.27 -16.90
N ARG A 441 4.44 29.44 -17.11
CA ARG A 441 5.08 29.90 -18.36
C ARG A 441 5.94 28.81 -19.01
N ARG A 442 5.83 27.59 -18.51
CA ARG A 442 6.63 26.44 -18.95
C ARG A 442 6.20 25.90 -20.33
N TYR A 443 4.98 26.22 -20.76
CA TYR A 443 4.61 26.08 -22.16
C TYR A 443 5.30 27.17 -22.98
N ARG A 444 6.32 26.80 -23.76
CA ARG A 444 7.12 27.75 -24.55
C ARG A 444 6.23 28.66 -25.40
N GLY A 445 6.27 29.98 -25.19
CA GLY A 445 5.47 30.94 -25.95
C GLY A 445 3.99 31.01 -25.57
N ARG A 446 3.59 30.36 -24.47
CA ARG A 446 2.24 30.41 -23.91
C ARG A 446 2.30 30.78 -22.43
N ILE A 447 1.27 31.45 -21.95
CA ILE A 447 1.07 31.71 -20.52
C ILE A 447 -0.28 31.12 -20.17
N TRP A 448 -0.27 30.13 -19.27
CA TRP A 448 -1.48 29.55 -18.74
C TRP A 448 -1.68 30.01 -17.31
N ARG A 449 -2.86 30.56 -17.04
CA ARG A 449 -3.34 30.93 -15.71
C ARG A 449 -4.58 30.13 -15.38
N ARG A 450 -4.62 29.52 -14.20
CA ARG A 450 -5.80 28.88 -13.64
C ARG A 450 -6.13 29.52 -12.31
N ARG A 451 -7.35 30.07 -12.19
CA ARG A 451 -7.90 30.55 -10.91
C ARG A 451 -8.89 29.53 -10.37
N LEU A 452 -8.63 28.97 -9.19
CA LEU A 452 -9.51 28.07 -8.47
C LEU A 452 -10.15 28.83 -7.31
N ARG A 453 -11.48 28.89 -7.29
CA ARG A 453 -12.27 29.31 -6.13
C ARG A 453 -13.01 28.12 -5.54
N VAL A 454 -12.88 27.91 -4.24
CA VAL A 454 -13.57 26.85 -3.50
C VAL A 454 -14.40 27.49 -2.39
N LEU A 455 -15.70 27.20 -2.41
CA LEU A 455 -16.65 27.63 -1.39
C LEU A 455 -17.27 26.39 -0.76
N HIS A 456 -16.97 26.15 0.52
CA HIS A 456 -17.63 25.11 1.30
C HIS A 456 -18.98 25.63 1.82
N GLY A 457 -20.02 24.79 1.73
CA GLY A 457 -21.29 25.03 2.43
C GLY A 457 -21.28 24.47 3.85
N ALA A 458 -22.48 24.33 4.44
CA ALA A 458 -22.65 23.70 5.75
C ALA A 458 -22.32 22.21 5.70
N GLU A 459 -22.68 21.55 4.59
CA GLU A 459 -22.44 20.12 4.34
C GLU A 459 -21.42 19.91 3.21
N ALA A 460 -20.73 18.76 3.21
CA ALA A 460 -19.71 18.47 2.19
C ALA A 460 -20.23 18.60 0.73
N PRO A 461 -21.42 18.08 0.37
CA PRO A 461 -21.99 18.20 -0.99
C PRO A 461 -22.37 19.63 -1.38
N GLU A 462 -22.47 20.58 -0.44
CA GLU A 462 -22.73 21.98 -0.75
C GLU A 462 -21.47 22.71 -1.24
N THR A 463 -20.31 22.04 -1.24
CA THR A 463 -19.09 22.61 -1.82
C THR A 463 -19.27 22.92 -3.30
N ARG A 464 -18.77 24.09 -3.72
CA ARG A 464 -18.74 24.56 -5.12
C ARG A 464 -17.33 24.94 -5.51
N LEU A 465 -16.90 24.54 -6.70
CA LEU A 465 -15.64 24.99 -7.28
C LEU A 465 -15.94 25.79 -8.54
N THR A 466 -15.28 26.93 -8.69
CA THR A 466 -15.24 27.68 -9.96
C THR A 466 -13.79 27.76 -10.39
N ILE A 467 -13.49 27.22 -11.57
CA ILE A 467 -12.14 27.18 -12.12
C ILE A 467 -12.13 28.02 -13.39
N THR A 468 -11.31 29.07 -13.45
CA THR A 468 -11.17 29.92 -14.64
C THR A 468 -9.80 29.73 -15.24
N ASP A 469 -9.75 29.18 -16.44
CA ASP A 469 -8.54 28.99 -17.24
C ASP A 469 -8.41 30.13 -18.26
N SER A 470 -7.25 30.77 -18.28
CA SER A 470 -6.83 31.76 -19.29
C SER A 470 -5.51 31.33 -19.92
N ILE A 471 -5.55 31.05 -21.22
CA ILE A 471 -4.37 30.69 -22.01
C ILE A 471 -4.13 31.81 -23.01
N ARG A 472 -2.93 32.38 -23.00
CA ARG A 472 -2.47 33.34 -24.01
C ARG A 472 -1.30 32.76 -24.80
N SER A 473 -1.37 32.81 -26.12
CA SER A 473 -0.35 32.25 -27.03
C SER A 473 0.21 33.31 -27.97
N VAL A 474 1.52 33.23 -28.26
CA VAL A 474 2.15 34.02 -29.35
C VAL A 474 2.48 33.17 -30.58
N VAL A 475 2.10 31.88 -30.59
CA VAL A 475 2.50 30.91 -31.62
C VAL A 475 1.39 30.68 -32.66
N GLY A 476 0.20 31.23 -32.46
CA GLY A 476 -0.97 31.06 -33.32
C GLY A 476 -1.94 29.98 -32.78
N PRO A 477 -2.95 29.59 -33.58
CA PRO A 477 -3.98 28.65 -33.15
C PRO A 477 -3.48 27.21 -33.09
N GLU A 478 -3.84 26.51 -32.02
CA GLU A 478 -3.48 25.11 -31.75
C GLU A 478 -4.62 24.38 -31.04
N HIS A 479 -4.60 23.05 -31.07
CA HIS A 479 -5.49 22.27 -30.22
C HIS A 479 -5.04 22.41 -28.75
N LEU A 480 -5.95 22.93 -27.93
CA LEU A 480 -5.81 23.03 -26.49
C LEU A 480 -6.73 21.99 -25.85
N GLN A 481 -6.14 21.00 -25.18
CA GLN A 481 -6.86 19.93 -24.52
C GLN A 481 -6.75 20.09 -23.01
N LEU A 482 -7.85 20.46 -22.36
CA LEU A 482 -7.93 20.42 -20.89
C LEU A 482 -8.48 19.06 -20.47
N LEU A 483 -7.79 18.43 -19.53
CA LEU A 483 -8.08 17.09 -19.07
C LEU A 483 -8.66 17.15 -17.67
N TRP A 484 -9.72 16.37 -17.43
CA TRP A 484 -10.34 16.19 -16.13
C TRP A 484 -10.50 14.70 -15.85
N HIS A 485 -9.61 14.17 -15.02
CA HIS A 485 -9.56 12.76 -14.64
C HIS A 485 -10.57 12.48 -13.55
N ILE A 486 -11.48 11.55 -13.80
CA ILE A 486 -12.55 11.14 -12.89
C ILE A 486 -12.16 9.82 -12.22
N GLY A 487 -12.50 9.68 -10.93
CA GLY A 487 -12.14 8.49 -10.15
C GLY A 487 -12.58 7.16 -10.79
N PRO A 488 -11.77 6.09 -10.65
CA PRO A 488 -12.09 4.80 -11.23
C PRO A 488 -13.42 4.25 -10.68
N GLY A 489 -14.24 3.69 -11.56
CA GLY A 489 -15.56 3.15 -11.22
C GLY A 489 -16.70 4.16 -11.23
N LEU A 490 -16.42 5.45 -11.37
CA LEU A 490 -17.44 6.47 -11.61
C LEU A 490 -17.80 6.51 -13.10
N ARG A 491 -19.07 6.80 -13.39
CA ARG A 491 -19.60 6.84 -14.75
C ARG A 491 -19.82 8.30 -15.17
N VAL A 492 -19.37 8.65 -16.38
CA VAL A 492 -19.51 10.00 -16.93
C VAL A 492 -20.53 9.98 -18.07
N GLU A 493 -21.53 10.86 -18.00
CA GLU A 493 -22.47 11.13 -19.08
C GLU A 493 -22.22 12.54 -19.62
N LEU A 494 -21.85 12.64 -20.91
CA LEU A 494 -21.64 13.94 -21.55
C LEU A 494 -22.97 14.67 -21.78
N GLN A 495 -22.94 15.97 -21.53
CA GLN A 495 -23.94 16.94 -21.91
C GLN A 495 -23.35 17.93 -22.91
N THR A 496 -24.18 18.74 -23.56
CA THR A 496 -23.73 19.71 -24.57
C THR A 496 -22.66 20.67 -24.03
N THR A 497 -22.78 21.07 -22.76
CA THR A 497 -21.90 22.06 -22.12
C THR A 497 -21.09 21.48 -20.97
N GLY A 498 -21.02 20.15 -20.81
CA GLY A 498 -20.29 19.55 -19.70
C GLY A 498 -20.56 18.07 -19.51
N ALA A 499 -20.54 17.60 -18.27
CA ALA A 499 -20.80 16.20 -17.95
C ALA A 499 -21.40 16.00 -16.55
N GLU A 500 -22.25 14.97 -16.44
CA GLU A 500 -22.74 14.42 -15.19
C GLU A 500 -21.90 13.21 -14.78
N VAL A 501 -21.57 13.10 -13.50
CA VAL A 501 -20.79 11.99 -12.94
C VAL A 501 -21.61 11.25 -11.90
N PHE A 502 -21.66 9.92 -12.03
CA PHE A 502 -22.47 9.02 -11.23
C PHE A 502 -21.65 7.95 -10.53
N ASP A 503 -22.06 7.61 -9.31
CA ASP A 503 -21.71 6.38 -8.60
C ASP A 503 -22.93 5.47 -8.56
N GLY A 504 -22.92 4.41 -9.37
CA GLY A 504 -24.12 3.63 -9.67
C GLY A 504 -25.24 4.51 -10.25
N ALA A 505 -26.38 4.57 -9.56
CA ALA A 505 -27.51 5.41 -9.91
C ALA A 505 -27.47 6.82 -9.27
N THR A 506 -26.50 7.08 -8.38
CA THR A 506 -26.43 8.34 -7.64
C THR A 506 -25.57 9.33 -8.39
N LYS A 507 -26.15 10.48 -8.77
CA LYS A 507 -25.38 11.62 -9.31
C LYS A 507 -24.55 12.25 -8.20
N VAL A 508 -23.23 12.33 -8.40
CA VAL A 508 -22.27 12.79 -7.38
C VAL A 508 -21.56 14.08 -7.76
N MET A 509 -21.50 14.41 -9.06
CA MET A 509 -20.89 15.65 -9.53
C MET A 509 -21.48 16.09 -10.89
N GLU A 510 -21.57 17.39 -11.10
CA GLU A 510 -21.63 18.00 -12.43
C GLU A 510 -20.37 18.83 -12.65
N ILE A 511 -19.86 18.79 -13.88
CA ILE A 511 -18.81 19.67 -14.36
C ILE A 511 -19.29 20.35 -15.64
N GLU A 512 -19.37 21.68 -15.62
CA GLU A 512 -19.92 22.49 -16.71
C GLU A 512 -18.87 23.47 -17.23
N PHE A 513 -18.81 23.65 -18.54
CA PHE A 513 -17.81 24.43 -19.26
C PHE A 513 -18.46 25.61 -19.99
N HIS A 514 -17.95 26.81 -19.73
CA HIS A 514 -18.40 28.06 -20.36
C HIS A 514 -17.23 28.75 -21.06
N SER A 515 -17.34 28.94 -22.37
CA SER A 515 -16.36 29.66 -23.18
C SER A 515 -17.04 30.40 -24.33
N ASP A 516 -16.39 31.45 -24.82
CA ASP A 516 -16.83 32.20 -26.00
C ASP A 516 -16.49 31.49 -27.32
N VAL A 517 -15.68 30.43 -27.24
CA VAL A 517 -15.33 29.55 -28.36
C VAL A 517 -16.04 28.20 -28.22
N GLU A 518 -16.34 27.59 -29.36
CA GLU A 518 -16.97 26.26 -29.40
C GLU A 518 -16.01 25.20 -28.85
N LEU A 519 -16.50 24.40 -27.91
CA LEU A 519 -15.74 23.34 -27.25
C LEU A 519 -16.18 21.98 -27.79
N THR A 520 -15.23 21.09 -28.03
CA THR A 520 -15.50 19.68 -28.28
C THR A 520 -15.25 18.90 -26.99
N LEU A 521 -16.26 18.15 -26.55
CA LEU A 521 -16.16 17.32 -25.36
C LEU A 521 -16.10 15.85 -25.77
N GLU A 522 -15.15 15.12 -25.21
CA GLU A 522 -15.09 13.67 -25.31
C GLU A 522 -14.79 13.06 -23.94
N VAL A 523 -15.19 11.79 -23.75
CA VAL A 523 -14.79 11.00 -22.59
C VAL A 523 -13.94 9.85 -23.09
N VAL A 524 -12.75 9.71 -22.52
CA VAL A 524 -11.81 8.64 -22.82
C VAL A 524 -11.53 7.84 -21.56
N GLU A 525 -11.44 6.52 -21.68
CA GLU A 525 -11.23 5.62 -20.54
C GLU A 525 -10.40 4.43 -21.02
N GLY A 526 -9.30 4.14 -20.31
CA GLY A 526 -8.46 2.97 -20.59
C GLY A 526 -7.87 2.94 -22.01
N VAL A 527 -7.57 4.10 -22.60
CA VAL A 527 -6.99 4.19 -23.95
C VAL A 527 -5.48 4.02 -23.84
N GLU A 528 -4.89 3.14 -24.62
CA GLU A 528 -3.42 3.09 -24.71
C GLU A 528 -2.90 3.62 -26.06
N ALA A 529 -3.70 3.59 -27.14
CA ALA A 529 -3.31 3.95 -28.53
C ALA A 529 -4.24 5.02 -29.12
N PRO A 530 -3.72 5.92 -29.97
CA PRO A 530 -2.31 6.09 -30.31
C PRO A 530 -1.47 6.66 -29.15
N ASN A 531 -2.13 7.25 -28.16
CA ASN A 531 -1.53 7.80 -26.95
C ASN A 531 -2.23 7.20 -25.72
N ILE A 532 -1.48 6.95 -24.64
CA ILE A 532 -2.03 6.47 -23.38
C ILE A 532 -2.84 7.60 -22.73
N GLN A 533 -4.08 7.31 -22.33
CA GLN A 533 -5.00 8.23 -21.66
C GLN A 533 -6.06 7.47 -20.86
N GLY A 534 -6.52 8.03 -19.74
CA GLY A 534 -7.61 7.45 -18.95
C GLY A 534 -7.22 6.25 -18.11
N TRP A 535 -6.08 6.33 -17.43
CA TRP A 535 -5.60 5.31 -16.49
C TRP A 535 -5.32 5.88 -15.10
N HIS A 536 -5.66 5.11 -14.08
CA HIS A 536 -5.31 5.32 -12.68
C HIS A 536 -4.41 4.19 -12.18
N PHE A 537 -3.49 4.49 -11.26
CA PHE A 537 -2.45 3.61 -10.75
C PHE A 537 -2.60 3.43 -9.22
N PRO A 538 -3.30 2.37 -8.77
CA PRO A 538 -3.52 2.13 -7.34
C PRO A 538 -2.22 1.83 -6.58
N ASP A 539 -1.27 1.18 -7.26
CA ASP A 539 0.05 0.85 -6.74
C ASP A 539 1.03 0.64 -7.91
N PHE A 540 2.32 0.52 -7.60
CA PHE A 540 3.34 0.32 -8.61
C PHE A 540 3.09 -0.93 -9.46
N GLY A 541 3.18 -0.77 -10.77
CA GLY A 541 2.91 -1.83 -11.74
C GLY A 541 1.43 -2.23 -11.84
N GLN A 542 0.52 -1.58 -11.11
CA GLN A 542 -0.92 -1.78 -11.22
C GLN A 542 -1.56 -0.60 -11.93
N ARG A 543 -2.54 -0.89 -12.79
CA ARG A 543 -3.32 0.13 -13.49
C ARG A 543 -4.77 -0.31 -13.62
N VAL A 544 -5.68 0.65 -13.58
CA VAL A 544 -7.10 0.46 -13.83
C VAL A 544 -7.59 1.59 -14.74
N PRO A 545 -8.55 1.33 -15.65
CA PRO A 545 -9.16 2.38 -16.45
C PRO A 545 -9.87 3.38 -15.53
N ALA A 546 -9.82 4.65 -15.91
CA ALA A 546 -10.49 5.75 -15.23
C ALA A 546 -10.97 6.77 -16.29
N PRO A 547 -12.21 7.27 -16.22
CA PRO A 547 -12.72 8.20 -17.22
C PRO A 547 -11.97 9.53 -17.18
N VAL A 548 -11.77 10.15 -18.34
CA VAL A 548 -11.21 11.48 -18.48
C VAL A 548 -12.11 12.27 -19.40
N ILE A 549 -12.62 13.39 -18.91
CA ILE A 549 -13.31 14.37 -19.75
C ILE A 549 -12.23 15.21 -20.42
N VAL A 550 -12.18 15.17 -21.74
CA VAL A 550 -11.29 15.98 -22.56
C VAL A 550 -12.10 17.12 -23.14
N VAL A 551 -11.67 18.34 -22.85
CA VAL A 551 -12.19 19.56 -23.45
C VAL A 551 -11.18 19.99 -24.51
N ASP A 552 -11.51 19.76 -25.78
CA ASP A 552 -10.67 20.15 -26.93
C ASP A 552 -11.21 21.40 -27.61
N VAL A 553 -10.29 22.28 -28.00
CA VAL A 553 -10.61 23.48 -28.77
C VAL A 553 -9.42 23.90 -29.63
N LEU A 554 -9.67 24.24 -30.89
CA LEU A 554 -8.68 24.85 -31.77
C LEU A 554 -8.76 26.38 -31.68
N THR A 555 -7.84 27.00 -30.94
CA THR A 555 -7.81 28.46 -30.77
C THR A 555 -6.39 28.96 -30.46
N THR A 556 -6.16 30.26 -30.61
CA THR A 556 -4.92 30.92 -30.18
C THR A 556 -4.95 31.20 -28.69
N ASP A 557 -6.03 31.84 -28.23
CA ASP A 557 -6.24 32.22 -26.84
C ASP A 557 -7.53 31.55 -26.34
N LEU A 558 -7.56 31.19 -25.05
CA LEU A 558 -8.72 30.59 -24.42
C LEU A 558 -9.06 31.33 -23.13
N ALA A 559 -10.35 31.62 -22.96
CA ALA A 559 -10.97 31.93 -21.69
C ALA A 559 -12.06 30.87 -21.44
N LEU A 560 -11.90 30.09 -20.38
CA LEU A 560 -12.79 28.99 -20.02
C LEU A 560 -13.13 29.10 -18.54
N THR A 561 -14.42 29.05 -18.22
CA THR A 561 -14.88 28.87 -16.84
C THR A 561 -15.47 27.46 -16.71
N THR A 562 -14.95 26.71 -15.75
CA THR A 562 -15.44 25.39 -15.36
C THR A 562 -16.14 25.51 -14.01
N GLU A 563 -17.41 25.12 -13.93
CA GLU A 563 -18.15 25.02 -12.68
C GLU A 563 -18.29 23.56 -12.25
N VAL A 564 -17.90 23.26 -11.01
CA VAL A 564 -18.06 21.93 -10.42
C VAL A 564 -19.06 21.99 -9.28
N ARG A 565 -20.14 21.22 -9.39
CA ARG A 565 -21.23 21.14 -8.40
C ARG A 565 -21.32 19.73 -7.84
N LEU A 566 -21.42 19.62 -6.51
CA LEU A 566 -21.59 18.33 -5.80
C LEU A 566 -23.03 18.11 -5.31
N SER A 567 -23.88 19.13 -5.47
CA SER A 567 -25.32 19.13 -5.20
C SER A 567 -25.97 20.27 -5.98
N ALA A 568 -27.28 20.49 -5.81
CA ALA A 568 -28.04 21.51 -6.54
C ALA A 568 -27.74 21.50 -8.04
N PHE A 569 -27.81 20.29 -8.61
CA PHE A 569 -27.47 20.00 -9.99
C PHE A 569 -28.36 20.75 -10.98
N ALA A 570 -27.74 21.33 -12.02
CA ALA A 570 -28.39 22.12 -13.05
C ALA A 570 -29.16 21.27 -14.07
N TRP A 571 -28.64 20.09 -14.41
CA TRP A 571 -29.34 19.16 -15.29
C TRP A 571 -30.27 18.27 -14.48
N ASN A 572 -31.56 18.60 -14.52
CA ASN A 572 -32.67 17.81 -14.02
C ASN A 572 -33.99 18.24 -14.70
N GLN A 573 -34.36 17.70 -15.88
CA GLN A 573 -35.76 17.53 -16.33
C GLN A 573 -35.98 16.76 -17.66
N SER A 574 -37.02 15.90 -17.63
CA SER A 574 -37.65 15.02 -18.65
C SER A 574 -36.96 13.66 -18.86
N SER A 575 -37.60 12.50 -18.70
CA SER A 575 -39.01 12.14 -18.61
C SER A 575 -39.17 10.85 -17.79
N THR A 576 -40.26 10.76 -17.04
CA THR A 576 -40.85 9.49 -16.63
C THR A 576 -41.18 8.69 -17.88
N VAL A 577 -40.33 7.72 -18.22
CA VAL A 577 -40.79 6.55 -18.97
C VAL A 577 -41.05 5.49 -17.92
N ALA A 578 -42.33 5.21 -17.68
CA ALA A 578 -42.71 3.91 -17.18
C ALA A 578 -42.29 2.90 -18.24
N VAL A 579 -41.21 2.16 -17.99
CA VAL A 579 -40.98 0.85 -18.61
C VAL A 579 -41.20 -0.16 -17.49
N ASP A 580 -42.39 -0.71 -17.49
CA ASP A 580 -42.66 -2.03 -16.94
C ASP A 580 -41.74 -3.01 -17.68
N GLU A 581 -40.72 -3.52 -16.99
CA GLU A 581 -40.21 -4.89 -17.07
C GLU A 581 -39.08 -5.05 -16.03
N HIS A 582 -39.39 -5.78 -14.96
CA HIS A 582 -38.41 -6.27 -14.00
C HIS A 582 -37.36 -7.14 -14.70
N PRO A 583 -36.06 -7.06 -14.35
CA PRO A 583 -35.16 -8.17 -14.58
C PRO A 583 -35.38 -9.27 -13.52
N ASP A 584 -35.49 -10.52 -13.97
CA ASP A 584 -35.70 -11.73 -13.16
C ASP A 584 -34.69 -11.92 -12.00
N PRO A 585 -35.08 -12.59 -10.90
CA PRO A 585 -34.17 -12.98 -9.82
C PRO A 585 -33.24 -14.15 -10.21
N LEU A 586 -32.02 -14.17 -9.66
CA LEU A 586 -30.97 -15.19 -9.85
C LEU A 586 -31.38 -16.60 -9.35
N ASP A 587 -30.81 -17.63 -10.01
CA ASP A 587 -31.16 -19.07 -10.06
C ASP A 587 -31.49 -19.85 -8.76
N GLU A 588 -32.47 -20.77 -8.84
CA GLU A 588 -32.93 -21.73 -7.79
C GLU A 588 -32.15 -23.08 -7.78
N LEU A 589 -31.86 -23.69 -6.61
CA LEU A 589 -31.16 -24.99 -6.48
C LEU A 589 -32.09 -26.19 -6.16
N VAL A 590 -31.90 -27.32 -6.85
CA VAL A 590 -32.71 -28.56 -6.70
C VAL A 590 -31.81 -29.78 -6.47
N VAL A 591 -32.00 -30.52 -5.37
CA VAL A 591 -31.22 -31.73 -5.03
C VAL A 591 -32.14 -32.95 -4.91
N GLY A 592 -31.84 -34.02 -5.66
CA GLY A 592 -32.64 -35.25 -5.64
C GLY A 592 -34.10 -35.05 -6.07
N GLY A 593 -34.37 -34.03 -6.90
CA GLY A 593 -35.71 -33.67 -7.37
C GLY A 593 -36.55 -32.86 -6.37
N ARG A 594 -36.03 -32.57 -5.17
CA ARG A 594 -36.67 -31.64 -4.21
C ARG A 594 -36.00 -30.28 -4.27
N LYS A 595 -36.83 -29.24 -4.43
CA LYS A 595 -36.41 -27.84 -4.38
C LYS A 595 -35.95 -27.48 -2.96
N ILE A 596 -34.80 -26.83 -2.82
CA ILE A 596 -34.31 -26.32 -1.52
C ILE A 596 -34.34 -24.80 -1.58
N SER A 597 -34.96 -24.17 -0.58
CA SER A 597 -35.10 -22.71 -0.54
C SER A 597 -33.78 -22.03 -0.17
N THR A 598 -33.28 -21.15 -1.04
CA THR A 598 -32.24 -20.15 -0.74
C THR A 598 -32.93 -18.87 -0.28
N TRP A 599 -32.95 -18.63 1.05
CA TRP A 599 -33.48 -17.44 1.74
C TRP A 599 -34.70 -16.75 1.09
N ALA A 600 -35.91 -17.13 1.52
CA ALA A 600 -37.10 -16.30 1.30
C ALA A 600 -37.36 -15.48 2.59
N SER A 601 -37.54 -14.17 2.40
CA SER A 601 -38.05 -13.16 3.34
C SER A 601 -38.49 -13.60 4.75
N SER A 602 -37.81 -13.03 5.75
CA SER A 602 -38.04 -13.10 7.21
C SER A 602 -37.85 -14.47 7.89
N PRO A 603 -36.96 -14.56 8.90
CA PRO A 603 -36.84 -15.76 9.73
C PRO A 603 -38.08 -15.88 10.63
N GLY A 604 -39.01 -16.74 10.25
CA GLY A 604 -40.14 -17.10 11.10
C GLY A 604 -41.10 -18.10 10.45
N SER A 605 -41.00 -19.38 10.82
CA SER A 605 -42.16 -20.27 11.11
C SER A 605 -41.86 -21.77 11.25
N SER A 606 -40.60 -22.26 11.24
CA SER A 606 -40.33 -23.67 11.56
C SER A 606 -39.43 -23.86 12.78
N ASP A 607 -39.90 -24.60 13.78
CA ASP A 607 -39.21 -24.88 15.06
C ASP A 607 -38.03 -25.87 14.94
N GLN A 608 -37.53 -26.16 13.71
CA GLN A 608 -36.51 -27.19 13.44
C GLN A 608 -35.57 -26.81 12.27
N SER A 609 -35.00 -25.61 12.31
CA SER A 609 -34.12 -25.10 11.24
C SER A 609 -32.63 -25.31 11.54
N VAL A 610 -31.87 -25.87 10.59
CA VAL A 610 -30.41 -26.06 10.66
C VAL A 610 -29.71 -25.24 9.57
N LEU A 611 -28.70 -24.44 9.95
CA LEU A 611 -27.92 -23.59 9.04
C LEU A 611 -26.52 -24.17 8.78
N LEU A 612 -26.13 -24.33 7.52
CA LEU A 612 -24.86 -24.94 7.11
C LEU A 612 -23.95 -23.97 6.32
N LEU A 613 -22.70 -23.83 6.78
CA LEU A 613 -21.67 -22.95 6.21
C LEU A 613 -20.34 -23.70 6.04
N CYS A 614 -19.98 -24.12 4.83
CA CYS A 614 -18.74 -24.89 4.57
C CYS A 614 -17.88 -24.23 3.48
N GLY A 615 -16.57 -24.18 3.71
CA GLY A 615 -15.60 -23.60 2.78
C GLY A 615 -14.27 -24.37 2.74
N TYR A 616 -14.29 -25.60 2.19
CA TYR A 616 -13.22 -26.19 1.34
C TYR A 616 -13.65 -27.53 0.68
N ALA A 617 -13.24 -27.70 -0.58
CA ALA A 617 -13.10 -28.88 -1.48
C ALA A 617 -14.28 -29.88 -1.75
N GLU A 618 -14.64 -29.95 -3.04
CA GLU A 618 -15.51 -30.89 -3.80
C GLU A 618 -17.04 -30.88 -3.54
N GLU A 619 -17.79 -30.59 -4.62
CA GLU A 619 -19.26 -30.56 -4.72
C GLU A 619 -19.92 -31.83 -4.17
N VAL A 620 -19.25 -32.97 -4.35
CA VAL A 620 -19.64 -34.30 -3.87
C VAL A 620 -19.74 -34.38 -2.34
N HIS A 621 -18.91 -33.65 -1.60
CA HIS A 621 -18.93 -33.65 -0.13
C HIS A 621 -20.15 -32.90 0.42
N ARG A 622 -20.45 -31.77 -0.20
CA ARG A 622 -21.62 -30.91 0.07
C ARG A 622 -22.93 -31.63 -0.23
N GLU A 623 -23.04 -32.21 -1.41
CA GLU A 623 -24.22 -32.97 -1.84
C GLU A 623 -24.48 -34.18 -0.93
N ARG A 624 -23.43 -34.91 -0.51
CA ARG A 624 -23.55 -36.06 0.40
C ARG A 624 -23.99 -35.65 1.82
N PHE A 625 -23.52 -34.52 2.34
CA PHE A 625 -23.92 -34.01 3.67
C PHE A 625 -25.38 -33.56 3.70
N VAL A 626 -25.80 -32.82 2.66
CA VAL A 626 -27.20 -32.39 2.48
C VAL A 626 -28.11 -33.60 2.25
N ALA A 627 -27.71 -34.58 1.43
CA ALA A 627 -28.47 -35.80 1.19
C ALA A 627 -28.68 -36.67 2.44
N GLU A 628 -27.73 -36.71 3.37
CA GLU A 628 -27.89 -37.43 4.65
C GLU A 628 -28.82 -36.68 5.63
N LEU A 629 -28.80 -35.35 5.66
CA LEU A 629 -29.68 -34.55 6.51
C LEU A 629 -31.12 -34.50 5.98
N LEU A 630 -31.33 -34.49 4.66
CA LEU A 630 -32.66 -34.56 4.03
C LEU A 630 -33.40 -35.89 4.26
N LYS A 631 -32.72 -36.93 4.78
CA LYS A 631 -33.33 -38.19 5.24
C LYS A 631 -34.00 -38.05 6.63
N SER A 632 -34.05 -36.85 7.18
CA SER A 632 -34.67 -36.53 8.47
C SER A 632 -35.76 -35.47 8.31
N GLU A 633 -36.56 -35.23 9.36
CA GLU A 633 -37.69 -34.28 9.32
C GLU A 633 -37.30 -32.80 9.48
N HIS A 634 -36.00 -32.45 9.44
CA HIS A 634 -35.51 -31.08 9.69
C HIS A 634 -35.56 -30.19 8.44
N ALA A 635 -35.77 -28.88 8.65
CA ALA A 635 -35.63 -27.86 7.61
C ALA A 635 -34.15 -27.44 7.49
N VAL A 636 -33.51 -27.76 6.37
CA VAL A 636 -32.09 -27.44 6.13
C VAL A 636 -31.99 -26.17 5.31
N HIS A 637 -31.44 -25.12 5.92
CA HIS A 637 -31.17 -23.85 5.26
C HIS A 637 -29.69 -23.79 4.92
N TYR A 638 -29.40 -23.64 3.64
CA TYR A 638 -28.04 -23.57 3.14
C TYR A 638 -27.70 -22.12 2.79
N VAL A 639 -26.56 -21.66 3.28
CA VAL A 639 -25.97 -20.40 2.83
C VAL A 639 -24.77 -20.78 1.97
N PRO A 640 -24.82 -20.54 0.65
CA PRO A 640 -23.70 -20.78 -0.26
C PRO A 640 -22.62 -19.70 -0.07
N ASN A 641 -22.01 -19.69 1.12
CA ASN A 641 -20.89 -18.87 1.57
C ASN A 641 -21.10 -17.33 1.55
N ILE A 642 -20.70 -16.65 2.64
CA ILE A 642 -20.62 -15.17 2.74
C ILE A 642 -19.34 -14.66 2.04
N ALA A 643 -18.87 -15.43 1.05
CA ALA A 643 -17.66 -15.24 0.28
C ALA A 643 -17.91 -15.47 -1.23
N ALA A 644 -17.52 -14.66 -2.21
CA ALA A 644 -16.88 -13.34 -2.20
C ALA A 644 -16.02 -13.09 -0.95
N LEU A 645 -15.11 -13.98 -0.60
CA LEU A 645 -13.74 -13.98 -1.06
C LEU A 645 -13.27 -15.39 -1.40
N THR A 646 -12.80 -15.52 -2.63
CA THR A 646 -12.11 -16.69 -3.19
C THR A 646 -12.92 -17.93 -3.59
N THR A 647 -13.32 -17.94 -4.87
CA THR A 647 -13.66 -19.07 -5.75
C THR A 647 -14.99 -19.83 -5.59
N ALA A 648 -15.71 -19.96 -6.73
CA ALA A 648 -16.39 -21.20 -7.11
C ALA A 648 -15.56 -21.85 -8.24
N GLY A 649 -15.15 -23.11 -8.07
CA GLY A 649 -14.16 -23.79 -8.90
C GLY A 649 -14.74 -24.69 -9.99
N GLN A 650 -13.88 -25.53 -10.57
CA GLN A 650 -14.28 -26.86 -11.05
C GLN A 650 -13.28 -27.93 -10.58
N SER A 651 -13.86 -29.11 -10.36
CA SER A 651 -13.35 -30.26 -9.60
C SER A 651 -12.06 -30.91 -10.14
N PRO A 652 -11.26 -31.52 -9.26
CA PRO A 652 -10.28 -32.52 -9.65
C PRO A 652 -11.00 -33.81 -10.06
N SER A 653 -10.72 -34.32 -11.27
CA SER A 653 -10.94 -35.75 -11.54
C SER A 653 -9.77 -36.54 -10.95
N GLY A 654 -10.11 -37.43 -10.02
CA GLY A 654 -9.20 -38.35 -9.38
C GLY A 654 -9.89 -38.91 -8.14
N SER A 655 -10.80 -39.86 -8.36
CA SER A 655 -11.52 -40.59 -7.32
C SER A 655 -10.60 -41.06 -6.18
N PRO A 656 -10.74 -40.51 -4.96
CA PRO A 656 -10.37 -41.24 -3.75
C PRO A 656 -11.45 -42.30 -3.53
N SER A 657 -11.04 -43.54 -3.26
CA SER A 657 -11.98 -44.61 -2.95
C SER A 657 -12.87 -44.23 -1.77
N GLU A 658 -14.17 -44.45 -1.94
CA GLU A 658 -15.22 -44.40 -0.92
C GLU A 658 -14.78 -45.02 0.42
N SER A 659 -14.78 -44.26 1.54
CA SER A 659 -15.06 -44.74 2.93
C SER A 659 -14.75 -43.76 4.10
N VAL A 660 -14.11 -42.61 3.90
CA VAL A 660 -13.79 -41.67 5.02
C VAL A 660 -14.85 -40.59 5.19
N LEU A 661 -15.26 -39.97 4.09
CA LEU A 661 -16.15 -38.81 4.12
C LEU A 661 -17.58 -39.16 4.55
N GLU A 662 -18.05 -40.36 4.20
CA GLU A 662 -19.33 -40.87 4.68
C GLU A 662 -19.35 -41.11 6.19
N LYS A 663 -18.19 -41.37 6.82
CA LYS A 663 -18.11 -41.54 8.27
C LYS A 663 -18.24 -40.20 8.99
N ILE A 664 -17.61 -39.15 8.48
CA ILE A 664 -17.71 -37.78 9.00
C ILE A 664 -19.14 -37.26 8.84
N ALA A 665 -19.71 -37.35 7.63
CA ALA A 665 -21.07 -36.89 7.36
C ALA A 665 -22.11 -37.61 8.24
N ARG A 666 -22.00 -38.95 8.41
CA ARG A 666 -22.88 -39.72 9.30
C ARG A 666 -22.72 -39.36 10.77
N ALA A 667 -21.50 -39.12 11.25
CA ALA A 667 -21.22 -38.77 12.64
C ALA A 667 -21.82 -37.41 13.02
N VAL A 668 -21.61 -36.39 12.17
CA VAL A 668 -22.13 -35.03 12.40
C VAL A 668 -23.66 -35.02 12.30
N ALA A 669 -24.24 -35.71 11.31
CA ALA A 669 -25.69 -35.86 11.19
C ALA A 669 -26.31 -36.67 12.35
N GLY A 670 -25.58 -37.62 12.93
CA GLY A 670 -25.99 -38.33 14.14
C GLY A 670 -26.02 -37.43 15.38
N HIS A 671 -24.99 -36.59 15.56
CA HIS A 671 -24.89 -35.63 16.67
C HIS A 671 -26.01 -34.58 16.60
N ILE A 672 -26.26 -34.00 15.41
CA ILE A 672 -27.35 -33.03 15.17
C ILE A 672 -28.71 -33.65 15.50
N ARG A 673 -28.98 -34.88 15.04
CA ARG A 673 -30.23 -35.60 15.35
C ARG A 673 -30.45 -35.77 16.86
N SER A 674 -29.39 -36.02 17.63
CA SER A 674 -29.49 -36.21 19.08
C SER A 674 -29.91 -34.93 19.84
N ARG A 675 -29.62 -33.75 19.28
CA ARG A 675 -29.89 -32.42 19.88
C ARG A 675 -31.20 -31.81 19.35
N ALA A 676 -31.46 -31.92 18.05
CA ALA A 676 -32.58 -31.27 17.37
C ALA A 676 -33.96 -31.89 17.70
N MET A 677 -34.03 -33.13 18.21
CA MET A 677 -35.25 -33.71 18.79
C MET A 677 -35.78 -32.95 20.03
N ARG A 678 -35.09 -31.89 20.49
CA ARG A 678 -35.51 -30.99 21.57
C ARG A 678 -35.91 -29.57 21.10
N GLY A 679 -35.97 -29.30 19.79
CA GLY A 679 -36.42 -28.01 19.24
C GLY A 679 -35.39 -26.87 19.31
N VAL A 680 -34.09 -27.18 19.14
CA VAL A 680 -32.99 -26.19 19.22
C VAL A 680 -32.40 -25.95 17.82
N HIS A 681 -32.24 -24.68 17.44
CA HIS A 681 -31.59 -24.22 16.20
C HIS A 681 -30.07 -24.39 16.29
N VAL A 682 -29.38 -24.89 15.25
CA VAL A 682 -27.93 -25.17 15.28
C VAL A 682 -27.25 -24.71 13.99
N ILE A 683 -26.02 -24.18 14.12
CA ILE A 683 -25.18 -23.72 13.00
C ILE A 683 -23.92 -24.57 12.90
N VAL A 684 -23.55 -25.00 11.69
CA VAL A 684 -22.34 -25.80 11.45
C VAL A 684 -21.39 -25.07 10.50
N ALA A 685 -20.12 -24.93 10.90
CA ALA A 685 -19.11 -24.16 10.18
C ALA A 685 -17.77 -24.90 10.08
N THR A 686 -17.07 -24.84 8.94
CA THR A 686 -15.72 -25.43 8.80
C THR A 686 -14.61 -24.46 9.22
N VAL A 687 -13.59 -24.89 9.97
CA VAL A 687 -12.39 -24.09 10.26
C VAL A 687 -11.62 -23.89 8.94
N GLY A 688 -11.71 -22.69 8.36
CA GLY A 688 -11.41 -22.38 6.96
C GLY A 688 -12.28 -21.21 6.46
N GLU A 689 -12.53 -21.09 5.15
CA GLU A 689 -13.35 -19.99 4.57
C GLU A 689 -14.75 -19.89 5.19
N GLY A 690 -15.31 -21.01 5.67
CA GLY A 690 -16.63 -21.07 6.32
C GLY A 690 -16.67 -20.63 7.80
N PHE A 691 -15.52 -20.50 8.47
CA PHE A 691 -15.47 -20.31 9.94
C PHE A 691 -15.94 -18.93 10.38
N GLY A 692 -15.40 -17.88 9.75
CA GLY A 692 -15.77 -16.49 10.04
C GLY A 692 -17.27 -16.23 9.81
N PRO A 693 -17.81 -16.58 8.63
CA PRO A 693 -19.25 -16.55 8.38
C PRO A 693 -20.10 -17.31 9.41
N GLY A 694 -19.64 -18.49 9.83
CA GLY A 694 -20.32 -19.33 10.82
C GLY A 694 -20.43 -18.71 12.20
N VAL A 695 -19.32 -18.13 12.68
CA VAL A 695 -19.27 -17.40 13.94
C VAL A 695 -20.18 -16.17 13.91
N ILE A 696 -20.15 -15.40 12.81
CA ILE A 696 -21.02 -14.22 12.63
C ILE A 696 -22.50 -14.62 12.67
N ALA A 697 -22.87 -15.74 12.02
CA ALA A 697 -24.25 -16.23 12.00
C ALA A 697 -24.72 -16.74 13.38
N ALA A 698 -23.85 -17.40 14.15
CA ALA A 698 -24.18 -17.90 15.49
C ALA A 698 -24.38 -16.76 16.50
N LEU A 699 -23.48 -15.78 16.47
CA LEU A 699 -23.58 -14.57 17.31
C LEU A 699 -24.83 -13.74 16.97
N ALA A 700 -25.20 -13.67 15.69
CA ALA A 700 -26.40 -12.93 15.27
C ALA A 700 -27.72 -13.59 15.70
N THR A 701 -27.72 -14.89 16.05
CA THR A 701 -28.95 -15.68 16.25
C THR A 701 -29.06 -16.35 17.63
N GLY A 702 -27.99 -16.38 18.43
CA GLY A 702 -27.95 -17.08 19.73
C GLY A 702 -27.96 -18.61 19.61
N ALA A 703 -27.78 -19.15 18.41
CA ALA A 703 -27.79 -20.58 18.13
C ALA A 703 -26.41 -21.22 18.39
N PRO A 704 -26.33 -22.46 18.90
CA PRO A 704 -25.06 -23.14 19.11
C PRO A 704 -24.29 -23.35 17.80
N LEU A 705 -22.98 -23.06 17.84
CA LEU A 705 -22.06 -23.23 16.71
C LEU A 705 -21.28 -24.54 16.82
N ILE A 706 -21.30 -25.35 15.76
CA ILE A 706 -20.45 -26.54 15.60
C ILE A 706 -19.34 -26.22 14.62
N ALA A 707 -18.12 -26.08 15.12
CA ALA A 707 -16.93 -25.83 14.31
C ALA A 707 -16.24 -27.15 13.89
N LEU A 708 -15.87 -27.25 12.61
CA LEU A 708 -15.39 -28.48 11.98
C LEU A 708 -14.09 -28.22 11.19
N ASP A 709 -12.94 -28.63 11.73
CA ASP A 709 -11.67 -28.55 11.02
C ASP A 709 -11.36 -29.88 10.31
N PRO A 710 -11.33 -29.95 8.98
CA PRO A 710 -10.97 -31.18 8.29
C PRO A 710 -9.45 -31.48 8.33
N GLU A 711 -8.59 -30.55 8.77
CA GLU A 711 -7.11 -30.67 8.75
C GLU A 711 -6.44 -30.90 10.13
N LEU A 712 -6.87 -31.88 10.95
CA LEU A 712 -6.05 -32.27 12.12
C LEU A 712 -5.45 -33.68 11.98
N PRO A 713 -4.10 -33.79 12.04
CA PRO A 713 -3.36 -33.36 13.24
C PRO A 713 -2.12 -32.46 13.03
N PHE A 714 -1.85 -31.58 14.02
CA PHE A 714 -0.53 -30.97 14.24
C PHE A 714 0.37 -31.88 15.11
N PRO A 715 1.69 -31.94 14.87
CA PRO A 715 2.61 -32.54 15.81
C PRO A 715 2.74 -31.67 17.08
N GLY A 716 2.94 -32.30 18.25
CA GLY A 716 3.16 -31.59 19.51
C GLY A 716 4.36 -30.64 19.40
N GLY A 717 4.15 -29.35 19.73
CA GLY A 717 5.15 -28.28 19.59
C GLY A 717 5.02 -27.40 18.34
N ASP A 718 3.98 -27.58 17.51
CA ASP A 718 3.69 -26.65 16.41
C ASP A 718 3.16 -25.31 16.94
N PRO A 719 3.80 -24.16 16.65
CA PRO A 719 3.37 -22.85 17.13
C PRO A 719 1.96 -22.43 16.67
N ARG A 720 1.36 -23.16 15.72
CA ARG A 720 -0.01 -22.92 15.22
C ARG A 720 -1.08 -23.58 16.08
N ALA A 721 -0.75 -24.62 16.85
CA ALA A 721 -1.66 -25.20 17.83
C ALA A 721 -1.97 -24.17 18.93
N ASP A 722 -0.94 -23.46 19.40
CA ASP A 722 -1.06 -22.35 20.35
C ASP A 722 -1.85 -21.16 19.76
N ARG A 723 -1.85 -20.97 18.43
CA ARG A 723 -2.67 -19.95 17.75
C ARG A 723 -4.14 -20.31 17.70
N LEU A 724 -4.53 -21.58 17.68
CA LEU A 724 -5.95 -21.96 17.73
C LEU A 724 -6.50 -21.82 19.15
N GLU A 725 -5.74 -22.28 20.15
CA GLU A 725 -6.09 -22.09 21.57
C GLU A 725 -6.16 -20.60 21.92
N ALA A 726 -5.19 -19.79 21.48
CA ALA A 726 -5.23 -18.34 21.67
C ALA A 726 -6.41 -17.69 20.93
N ARG A 727 -6.74 -18.13 19.71
CA ARG A 727 -7.88 -17.56 18.95
C ARG A 727 -9.23 -17.96 19.52
N ILE A 728 -9.37 -19.17 20.06
CA ILE A 728 -10.58 -19.60 20.79
C ILE A 728 -10.66 -18.85 22.13
N ALA A 729 -9.54 -18.66 22.83
CA ALA A 729 -9.47 -17.90 24.07
C ALA A 729 -9.79 -16.41 23.87
N ASP A 730 -9.26 -15.78 22.82
CA ASP A 730 -9.55 -14.39 22.44
C ASP A 730 -11.04 -14.23 22.07
N LEU A 731 -11.62 -15.22 21.36
CA LEU A 731 -13.04 -15.21 20.98
C LEU A 731 -13.98 -15.39 22.19
N ILE A 732 -13.61 -16.26 23.15
CA ILE A 732 -14.36 -16.47 24.40
C ILE A 732 -14.21 -15.26 25.33
N ALA A 733 -13.04 -14.61 25.35
CA ALA A 733 -12.82 -13.37 26.09
C ALA A 733 -13.67 -12.22 25.54
N ASP A 734 -13.86 -12.17 24.22
CA ASP A 734 -14.73 -11.21 23.55
C ASP A 734 -16.23 -11.56 23.63
N CYS A 735 -16.59 -12.84 23.89
CA CYS A 735 -17.97 -13.34 23.90
C CYS A 735 -18.22 -14.44 24.97
N PRO A 736 -18.18 -14.11 26.28
CA PRO A 736 -18.15 -15.10 27.39
C PRO A 736 -19.43 -15.94 27.59
N ASP A 737 -20.56 -15.55 26.98
CA ASP A 737 -21.86 -16.23 27.11
C ASP A 737 -22.23 -17.12 25.90
N ALA A 738 -21.32 -17.29 24.93
CA ALA A 738 -21.58 -18.07 23.71
C ALA A 738 -21.53 -19.59 23.94
N ASP A 739 -22.56 -20.32 23.50
CA ASP A 739 -22.65 -21.79 23.58
C ASP A 739 -21.99 -22.43 22.33
N MET A 740 -20.77 -22.97 22.46
CA MET A 740 -19.91 -23.32 21.32
C MET A 740 -19.35 -24.75 21.39
N GLU A 741 -19.60 -25.59 20.39
CA GLU A 741 -19.08 -26.97 20.32
C GLU A 741 -18.02 -27.14 19.23
N VAL A 742 -16.93 -27.84 19.54
CA VAL A 742 -15.79 -28.02 18.62
C VAL A 742 -15.53 -29.50 18.36
N LEU A 743 -15.62 -29.93 17.10
CA LEU A 743 -15.35 -31.31 16.70
C LEU A 743 -13.98 -31.41 16.00
N ALA A 744 -13.09 -32.30 16.47
CA ALA A 744 -11.70 -32.39 16.00
C ALA A 744 -11.31 -33.81 15.53
N SER A 745 -10.49 -33.92 14.48
CA SER A 745 -9.89 -35.17 14.03
C SER A 745 -8.52 -35.41 14.71
N VAL A 746 -8.18 -36.64 15.14
CA VAL A 746 -7.18 -36.85 16.21
C VAL A 746 -6.13 -37.93 15.94
N GLU A 747 -4.88 -37.62 16.37
CA GLU A 747 -4.02 -38.57 17.11
C GLU A 747 -3.14 -37.97 18.25
N ALA A 748 -3.10 -36.65 18.50
CA ALA A 748 -2.29 -36.05 19.59
C ALA A 748 -3.08 -35.05 20.46
N THR A 749 -4.18 -35.47 21.09
CA THR A 749 -5.12 -34.55 21.79
C THR A 749 -5.12 -34.57 23.31
N HIS A 750 -4.18 -35.24 23.99
CA HIS A 750 -4.18 -35.18 25.45
C HIS A 750 -3.87 -33.78 26.02
N GLY A 751 -3.17 -32.92 25.27
CA GLY A 751 -2.92 -31.52 25.63
C GLY A 751 -4.12 -30.61 25.32
N ILE A 752 -4.53 -30.57 24.04
CA ILE A 752 -5.56 -29.65 23.53
C ILE A 752 -6.94 -29.89 24.17
N VAL A 753 -7.33 -31.14 24.43
CA VAL A 753 -8.62 -31.44 25.09
C VAL A 753 -8.64 -30.92 26.52
N ARG A 754 -7.51 -30.96 27.25
CA ARG A 754 -7.41 -30.39 28.59
C ARG A 754 -7.39 -28.86 28.58
N SER A 755 -6.72 -28.24 27.62
CA SER A 755 -6.69 -26.79 27.44
C SER A 755 -8.08 -26.24 27.09
N VAL A 756 -8.81 -26.91 26.19
CA VAL A 756 -10.12 -26.45 25.73
C VAL A 756 -11.21 -26.66 26.79
N GLN A 757 -11.15 -27.76 27.56
CA GLN A 757 -12.05 -27.99 28.70
C GLN A 757 -11.86 -26.99 29.86
N ALA A 758 -10.73 -26.28 29.91
CA ALA A 758 -10.47 -25.25 30.92
C ALA A 758 -11.22 -23.92 30.65
N PHE A 759 -11.78 -23.71 29.45
CA PHE A 759 -12.51 -22.48 29.09
C PHE A 759 -13.99 -22.46 29.53
N GLY A 760 -14.44 -23.47 30.29
CA GLY A 760 -15.77 -23.50 30.92
C GLY A 760 -16.72 -24.55 30.36
N PRO A 761 -17.90 -24.74 30.99
CA PRO A 761 -18.83 -25.83 30.67
C PRO A 761 -19.47 -25.73 29.27
N SER A 762 -19.35 -24.58 28.61
CA SER A 762 -19.97 -24.24 27.32
C SER A 762 -19.22 -24.79 26.09
N VAL A 763 -18.11 -25.52 26.28
CA VAL A 763 -17.29 -26.06 25.18
C VAL A 763 -17.05 -27.57 25.30
N GLN A 764 -17.48 -28.34 24.29
CA GLN A 764 -17.33 -29.81 24.24
C GLN A 764 -16.46 -30.27 23.04
N THR A 765 -15.65 -31.34 23.22
CA THR A 765 -14.71 -31.89 22.20
C THR A 765 -14.83 -33.42 22.02
N TYR A 766 -14.57 -33.92 20.80
CA TYR A 766 -14.65 -35.35 20.41
C TYR A 766 -13.52 -35.76 19.42
N PRO A 767 -12.98 -37.00 19.41
CA PRO A 767 -11.82 -37.39 18.57
C PRO A 767 -12.11 -38.35 17.37
N ALA A 768 -11.54 -38.11 16.15
CA ALA A 768 -11.21 -39.17 15.12
C ALA A 768 -10.58 -38.72 13.75
N LEU A 769 -9.58 -39.50 13.24
CA LEU A 769 -9.08 -39.74 11.85
C LEU A 769 -7.91 -38.90 11.29
N GLY A 770 -6.85 -39.55 10.77
CA GLY A 770 -5.58 -38.94 10.37
C GLY A 770 -5.17 -39.04 8.89
N GLY A 771 -4.31 -38.09 8.49
CA GLY A 771 -3.40 -38.15 7.34
C GLY A 771 -3.64 -37.11 6.23
N LEU A 772 -2.75 -36.09 6.14
CA LEU A 772 -2.12 -35.47 4.93
C LEU A 772 -1.91 -33.93 4.98
N LEU A 773 -1.08 -33.43 4.05
CA LEU A 773 -0.15 -32.27 4.08
C LEU A 773 -0.54 -31.03 3.22
N ARG A 774 0.13 -29.90 3.53
CA ARG A 774 0.03 -28.47 3.10
C ARG A 774 0.43 -28.10 1.66
N ALA A 775 -0.08 -26.96 1.16
CA ALA A 775 0.61 -26.04 0.22
C ALA A 775 0.06 -24.58 0.27
N ASP A 776 0.95 -23.63 -0.02
CA ASP A 776 0.89 -22.19 0.26
C ASP A 776 0.02 -21.35 -0.72
N VAL A 777 -0.83 -20.44 -0.19
CA VAL A 777 -1.77 -19.57 -0.94
C VAL A 777 -1.73 -18.12 -0.40
N GLU A 778 -0.55 -17.51 -0.27
CA GLU A 778 -0.47 -16.12 0.22
C GLU A 778 -0.58 -15.06 -0.89
N ASP A 779 -0.16 -15.34 -2.13
CA ASP A 779 -0.06 -14.28 -3.16
C ASP A 779 -1.31 -14.10 -4.05
N ALA A 780 -2.27 -15.03 -4.05
CA ALA A 780 -3.57 -14.86 -4.72
C ALA A 780 -4.60 -14.13 -3.83
N PHE A 781 -4.33 -14.06 -2.52
CA PHE A 781 -5.26 -13.58 -1.51
C PHE A 781 -5.55 -12.08 -1.64
N SER A 782 -4.56 -11.26 -1.98
CA SER A 782 -4.71 -9.79 -2.01
C SER A 782 -5.54 -9.26 -3.19
N GLY A 783 -5.38 -9.86 -4.38
CA GLY A 783 -6.13 -9.46 -5.58
C GLY A 783 -7.59 -9.93 -5.57
N MET A 784 -7.83 -11.12 -5.00
CA MET A 784 -9.19 -11.62 -4.78
C MET A 784 -9.86 -10.94 -3.58
N LEU A 785 -9.09 -10.51 -2.55
CA LEU A 785 -9.55 -9.62 -1.46
C LEU A 785 -10.24 -8.36 -1.95
N LEU A 786 -9.62 -7.70 -2.91
CA LEU A 786 -10.13 -6.46 -3.46
C LEU A 786 -11.37 -6.73 -4.33
N ASN A 787 -11.34 -7.75 -5.19
CA ASN A 787 -12.46 -8.09 -6.06
C ASN A 787 -13.74 -8.48 -5.28
N ALA A 788 -13.63 -9.00 -4.05
CA ALA A 788 -14.81 -9.39 -3.27
C ALA A 788 -15.18 -8.46 -2.11
N LEU A 789 -14.28 -7.55 -1.71
CA LEU A 789 -14.68 -6.31 -1.04
C LEU A 789 -15.47 -5.39 -1.99
N GLU A 790 -15.21 -5.45 -3.30
CA GLU A 790 -16.03 -4.77 -4.33
C GLU A 790 -17.41 -5.43 -4.50
N VAL A 791 -17.50 -6.77 -4.41
CA VAL A 791 -18.79 -7.48 -4.39
C VAL A 791 -19.58 -7.19 -3.10
N ARG A 792 -18.93 -7.10 -1.92
CA ARG A 792 -19.53 -6.61 -0.65
C ARG A 792 -20.09 -5.19 -0.76
N LYS A 793 -19.65 -4.42 -1.77
CA LYS A 793 -20.11 -3.06 -2.10
C LYS A 793 -21.03 -3.00 -3.32
N GLY A 794 -21.21 -4.09 -4.08
CA GLY A 794 -22.25 -4.24 -5.11
C GLY A 794 -21.85 -4.44 -6.59
N ALA A 795 -20.59 -4.73 -6.94
CA ALA A 795 -20.12 -4.82 -8.36
C ALA A 795 -20.00 -6.26 -8.95
N ALA A 796 -19.92 -6.39 -10.30
CA ALA A 796 -19.81 -7.66 -11.07
C ALA A 796 -18.37 -8.03 -11.53
N MET A 797 -18.12 -9.31 -11.84
CA MET A 797 -16.76 -9.87 -12.00
C MET A 797 -16.12 -9.60 -13.38
N LYS A 798 -14.85 -9.14 -13.37
CA LYS A 798 -14.16 -8.62 -14.57
C LYS A 798 -13.35 -9.65 -15.38
N TYR A 799 -12.74 -10.66 -14.77
CA TYR A 799 -12.11 -11.82 -15.46
C TYR A 799 -11.79 -12.94 -14.47
N LEU A 800 -11.46 -14.13 -14.99
CA LEU A 800 -10.96 -15.25 -14.20
C LEU A 800 -9.64 -15.77 -14.79
N ALA A 801 -8.55 -15.64 -14.03
CA ALA A 801 -7.24 -16.15 -14.42
C ALA A 801 -6.78 -17.21 -13.42
N LEU A 802 -6.47 -18.41 -13.93
CA LEU A 802 -6.13 -19.59 -13.15
C LEU A 802 -4.91 -20.28 -13.76
N TYR A 803 -3.99 -20.74 -12.92
CA TYR A 803 -2.93 -21.65 -13.34
C TYR A 803 -3.25 -23.05 -12.83
N ASP A 804 -3.61 -23.96 -13.73
CA ASP A 804 -3.84 -25.37 -13.38
C ASP A 804 -2.49 -26.09 -13.28
N ARG A 805 -2.08 -26.34 -12.04
CA ARG A 805 -0.79 -26.98 -11.72
C ARG A 805 -0.77 -28.48 -12.05
N ARG A 806 -1.93 -29.14 -12.13
CA ARG A 806 -2.06 -30.59 -12.41
C ARG A 806 -2.02 -30.84 -13.92
N ALA A 807 -2.65 -29.99 -14.71
CA ALA A 807 -2.60 -30.01 -16.18
C ALA A 807 -1.36 -29.30 -16.77
N ARG A 808 -0.70 -28.43 -15.99
CA ARG A 808 0.41 -27.54 -16.39
C ARG A 808 0.01 -26.50 -17.44
N GLU A 809 -1.23 -26.03 -17.38
CA GLU A 809 -1.80 -25.10 -18.36
C GLU A 809 -2.21 -23.79 -17.67
N PHE A 810 -2.11 -22.68 -18.41
CA PHE A 810 -2.65 -21.40 -17.99
C PHE A 810 -4.04 -21.24 -18.60
N ILE A 811 -5.03 -21.00 -17.75
CA ILE A 811 -6.43 -20.84 -18.15
C ILE A 811 -6.83 -19.39 -17.86
N VAL A 812 -7.28 -18.71 -18.90
CA VAL A 812 -7.75 -17.33 -18.81
C VAL A 812 -9.11 -17.29 -19.46
N GLU A 813 -10.14 -17.03 -18.65
CA GLU A 813 -11.51 -16.87 -19.12
C GLU A 813 -11.89 -15.39 -19.15
N LEU A 814 -12.41 -15.00 -20.31
CA LEU A 814 -12.83 -13.65 -20.63
C LEU A 814 -14.32 -13.68 -20.98
N PRO A 815 -15.17 -13.04 -20.16
CA PRO A 815 -16.59 -12.90 -20.51
C PRO A 815 -16.74 -12.08 -21.81
N ASN A 816 -17.50 -12.58 -22.79
CA ASN A 816 -17.89 -11.91 -24.06
C ASN A 816 -16.80 -11.61 -25.14
N ALA A 817 -15.93 -12.58 -25.48
CA ALA A 817 -14.76 -12.39 -26.36
C ALA A 817 -14.97 -12.47 -27.90
N ALA A 818 -16.10 -12.03 -28.46
CA ALA A 818 -16.37 -12.16 -29.91
C ALA A 818 -15.45 -11.28 -30.79
N GLY A 819 -14.74 -11.90 -31.74
CA GLY A 819 -13.88 -11.19 -32.71
C GLY A 819 -12.45 -10.87 -32.22
N ALA A 820 -12.04 -11.40 -31.06
CA ALA A 820 -10.68 -11.19 -30.55
C ALA A 820 -9.63 -12.10 -31.21
N GLU A 821 -8.54 -11.51 -31.71
CA GLU A 821 -7.31 -12.18 -32.12
C GLU A 821 -6.33 -12.31 -30.94
N VAL A 822 -5.83 -13.52 -30.72
CA VAL A 822 -4.82 -13.79 -29.69
C VAL A 822 -3.51 -14.19 -30.35
N SER A 823 -2.37 -13.79 -29.82
CA SER A 823 -1.06 -14.31 -30.23
C SER A 823 -0.16 -14.55 -29.04
N VAL A 824 0.66 -15.59 -29.12
CA VAL A 824 1.56 -15.99 -28.03
C VAL A 824 3.00 -15.90 -28.50
N ARG A 825 3.85 -15.29 -27.67
CA ARG A 825 5.29 -15.14 -27.93
C ARG A 825 6.10 -15.60 -26.74
N VAL A 826 7.18 -16.33 -27.01
CA VAL A 826 8.08 -16.88 -25.99
C VAL A 826 9.46 -16.26 -26.12
N PHE A 827 9.94 -15.69 -25.02
CA PHE A 827 11.21 -14.96 -24.98
C PHE A 827 12.20 -15.61 -24.03
N ARG A 828 13.49 -15.58 -24.41
CA ARG A 828 14.62 -15.88 -23.53
C ARG A 828 15.52 -14.64 -23.45
N GLY A 829 15.55 -14.00 -22.28
CA GLY A 829 16.13 -12.67 -22.18
C GLY A 829 15.36 -11.69 -23.07
N LYS A 830 16.02 -11.13 -24.09
CA LYS A 830 15.40 -10.25 -25.10
C LYS A 830 15.19 -10.93 -26.46
N GLU A 831 15.70 -12.14 -26.64
CA GLU A 831 15.61 -12.87 -27.90
C GLU A 831 14.26 -13.58 -28.01
N LEU A 832 13.58 -13.39 -29.15
CA LEU A 832 12.31 -14.04 -29.45
C LEU A 832 12.61 -15.43 -30.01
N VAL A 833 12.18 -16.45 -29.28
CA VAL A 833 12.53 -17.84 -29.60
C VAL A 833 11.39 -18.55 -30.34
N LEU A 834 10.15 -18.10 -30.13
CA LEU A 834 8.96 -18.63 -30.82
C LEU A 834 7.84 -17.58 -30.86
N ALA A 835 7.20 -17.42 -32.01
CA ALA A 835 6.00 -16.59 -32.17
C ALA A 835 4.99 -17.29 -33.09
N MET A 836 3.73 -17.33 -32.68
CA MET A 836 2.65 -17.86 -33.51
C MET A 836 1.28 -17.22 -33.18
N PRO A 837 0.35 -17.14 -34.14
CA PRO A 837 -1.03 -16.74 -33.89
C PRO A 837 -1.76 -17.80 -33.06
N TYR A 838 -2.74 -17.39 -32.26
CA TYR A 838 -3.51 -18.23 -31.35
C TYR A 838 -5.00 -18.04 -31.61
N LYS A 839 -5.73 -19.15 -31.79
CA LYS A 839 -7.16 -19.09 -32.11
C LYS A 839 -7.98 -19.27 -30.84
N VAL A 840 -8.86 -18.32 -30.53
CA VAL A 840 -9.70 -18.33 -29.33
C VAL A 840 -10.58 -19.58 -29.30
N GLY A 841 -10.65 -20.24 -28.14
CA GLY A 841 -11.49 -21.43 -27.92
C GLY A 841 -10.89 -22.77 -28.37
N VAL A 842 -9.61 -22.82 -28.80
CA VAL A 842 -8.93 -24.05 -29.22
C VAL A 842 -7.64 -24.24 -28.41
N SER A 843 -7.36 -25.47 -27.98
CA SER A 843 -6.12 -25.81 -27.27
C SER A 843 -4.97 -26.03 -28.24
N HIS A 844 -3.83 -25.37 -28.02
CA HIS A 844 -2.67 -25.40 -28.90
C HIS A 844 -1.44 -25.96 -28.18
N ARG A 845 -0.80 -26.99 -28.74
CA ARG A 845 0.52 -27.45 -28.28
C ARG A 845 1.63 -26.67 -28.96
N LEU A 846 2.55 -26.14 -28.16
CA LEU A 846 3.70 -25.39 -28.65
C LEU A 846 4.91 -26.33 -28.76
N PRO A 847 5.33 -26.75 -29.96
CA PRO A 847 6.58 -27.49 -30.12
C PRO A 847 7.75 -26.54 -29.85
N TYR A 848 8.59 -26.88 -28.88
CA TYR A 848 9.76 -26.09 -28.49
C TYR A 848 11.00 -26.98 -28.50
N SER A 849 12.02 -26.59 -29.29
CA SER A 849 13.30 -27.33 -29.42
C SER A 849 14.50 -26.53 -28.91
N GLY A 850 14.27 -25.51 -28.08
CA GLY A 850 15.32 -24.64 -27.54
C GLY A 850 15.92 -25.14 -26.23
N THR A 851 16.97 -24.46 -25.75
CA THR A 851 17.74 -24.87 -24.56
C THR A 851 17.00 -24.59 -23.24
N VAL A 852 17.20 -25.47 -22.24
CA VAL A 852 16.64 -25.45 -20.88
C VAL A 852 17.02 -24.16 -20.13
N GLY A 853 16.06 -23.51 -19.45
CA GLY A 853 16.31 -22.26 -18.71
C GLY A 853 15.08 -21.37 -18.48
N PRO A 854 15.26 -20.16 -17.87
CA PRO A 854 14.17 -19.22 -17.62
C PRO A 854 13.70 -18.52 -18.91
N HIS A 855 12.42 -18.67 -19.22
CA HIS A 855 11.73 -18.03 -20.33
C HIS A 855 10.60 -17.14 -19.81
N ARG A 856 10.10 -16.23 -20.64
CA ARG A 856 8.89 -15.47 -20.34
C ARG A 856 7.88 -15.69 -21.44
N LEU A 857 6.66 -15.98 -21.03
CA LEU A 857 5.53 -16.11 -21.93
C LEU A 857 4.79 -14.78 -21.96
N ARG A 858 4.50 -14.30 -23.18
CA ARG A 858 3.66 -13.13 -23.40
C ARG A 858 2.47 -13.49 -24.26
N ILE A 859 1.29 -13.22 -23.73
CA ILE A 859 0.01 -13.42 -24.42
C ILE A 859 -0.51 -12.05 -24.78
N TYR A 860 -0.81 -11.87 -26.06
CA TYR A 860 -1.37 -10.65 -26.63
C TYR A 860 -2.80 -10.94 -27.04
N VAL A 861 -3.76 -10.15 -26.56
CA VAL A 861 -5.18 -10.25 -26.93
C VAL A 861 -5.61 -8.94 -27.56
N ARG A 862 -6.13 -8.98 -28.79
CA ARG A 862 -6.62 -7.81 -29.53
C ARG A 862 -8.03 -8.11 -30.02
N GLY A 863 -8.92 -7.13 -30.11
CA GLY A 863 -10.27 -7.36 -30.60
C GLY A 863 -11.15 -6.12 -30.44
N PRO A 864 -12.40 -6.16 -30.93
CA PRO A 864 -13.28 -4.99 -30.99
C PRO A 864 -13.59 -4.35 -29.63
N GLN A 865 -13.45 -5.11 -28.53
CA GLN A 865 -13.71 -4.65 -27.16
C GLN A 865 -12.43 -4.24 -26.41
N PHE A 866 -11.27 -4.39 -27.03
CA PHE A 866 -9.99 -4.03 -26.45
C PHE A 866 -9.45 -2.81 -27.18
N SER A 867 -9.54 -1.65 -26.54
CA SER A 867 -9.06 -0.35 -27.04
C SER A 867 -7.56 -0.39 -27.39
N GLN A 868 -6.79 -1.25 -26.70
CA GLN A 868 -5.46 -1.68 -27.09
C GLN A 868 -5.21 -3.16 -26.80
N PRO A 869 -4.15 -3.74 -27.36
CA PRO A 869 -3.77 -5.12 -27.12
C PRO A 869 -3.46 -5.36 -25.65
N GLU A 870 -4.28 -6.14 -24.95
CA GLU A 870 -3.99 -6.53 -23.56
C GLU A 870 -2.84 -7.54 -23.53
N ILE A 871 -1.83 -7.27 -22.69
CA ILE A 871 -0.59 -8.05 -22.62
C ILE A 871 -0.41 -8.66 -21.24
N PHE A 872 -0.45 -9.99 -21.19
CA PHE A 872 -0.15 -10.75 -19.98
C PHE A 872 1.27 -11.28 -20.05
N THR A 873 2.12 -10.90 -19.09
CA THR A 873 3.51 -11.39 -18.99
C THR A 873 3.69 -12.19 -17.72
N SER A 874 4.06 -13.47 -17.85
CA SER A 874 4.40 -14.29 -16.70
C SER A 874 5.73 -13.84 -16.06
N THR A 875 5.96 -14.20 -14.79
CA THR A 875 7.32 -14.27 -14.23
C THR A 875 8.14 -15.35 -14.97
N ALA A 876 9.44 -15.48 -14.67
CA ALA A 876 10.32 -16.39 -15.39
C ALA A 876 9.89 -17.86 -15.24
N VAL A 877 9.41 -18.47 -16.33
CA VAL A 877 9.01 -19.88 -16.39
C VAL A 877 10.23 -20.72 -16.76
N ARG A 878 10.64 -21.66 -15.91
CA ARG A 878 11.75 -22.58 -16.25
C ARG A 878 11.23 -23.71 -17.13
N VAL A 879 11.63 -23.70 -18.40
CA VAL A 879 11.39 -24.80 -19.33
C VAL A 879 12.47 -25.86 -19.06
N ARG A 880 12.05 -27.11 -18.80
CA ARG A 880 12.92 -28.26 -18.51
C ARG A 880 13.16 -29.11 -19.73
#